data_AF-A0A4W3H7B4-F1
#
_entry.id   AF-A0A4W3H7B4-F1
#
_cell.length_a   1.000
_cell.length_b   1.000
_cell.length_c   1.000
_cell.angle_alpha   90.00
_cell.angle_beta   90.00
_cell.angle_gamma   90.00
#
_symmetry.space_group_name_H-M   'P 1'
#
loop_
_entity.id
_entity.type
_entity.pdbx_description
1 polymer ?
#
loop_
_entity_poly.entity_id
_entity_poly.type
_entity_poly.pdbx_seq_one_letter_code
_entity_poly.pdbx_strand_id
1 'polypeptide(L)'
;MKRLIGTLLEKRKQNSETPRHEKPDESMKWSPPPQPNTSTFGGNETAITSAVTQTHCGTVANPNQCSSILSASSDLASIETEPIANAEGDAMICGVHQTPGNTPEGNVFSLPDFEESLKETITNKGTNTLFTETLALYNGYQLHRLTKFYQDRLEQAIEEGVEDISSRLTQKECFSPQEHKKLTELTHSGRKRQSSKLLLNMVMGKGSQARIVMWESFVKMRPTLYKLNKIMTEIQEQGASLVNEVTIDRGVPDVSSDMIAIQRLHKETLQKQCEKLEVKTILIKEKVRTFQLVDRYTELTIISDLRHRKLVEHELLARGRAHEEWRQKQLRGQLEKIRTDKLFHSSFSKGSHLPSSQRSGSDSPTGTSAVVSGVAGIGKTTMVQKIVHDWSTGKIYPHFHFVFAFKFRDLNRLHDRTTLNRLIGEQYPYLRGVLDELWKHQETLLFILDGLDEFRGRIDFADSRRDTEPQRRCTEPEFRCKLSDIVYSLIQKKLLPGCSVLVTSRPTALQLLAKARVSVWAEILGFVGEERREYFHKFFEDQEVAAAVYSHVEENELLLTMCYNPSYCWILALSLGPFFTRKHSHKQRVPKTVTQLFSYYIYSILSHHSVKMESPRDVMLKIGEMAFTGVSHRNIVFNDEDLFKYNLQPSQFHSGFLMELVERESSEHSVVYTFPHLTIQEFVAALAQFLSPNTGNLQQHLNKAHREEDGRFEIFLHFVAGLSSPRAAQPLEKFLGPFVHQTTCAVIDWLKEKLKAQIRDTDTVTAKRKLLNTLHYLFEAQNQALAQLTLGSVHTLTFGNFSSEKALRLTPIDCVVVSQAIGLCDTIKQLNLSSCYIQEEGLQRLVAALHKCKELL
;
A
#
# COMPACT_ATOMS: atom_id res chain seq x y z
N MET A 1 -15.75 -50.01 11.52
CA MET A 1 -15.72 -48.86 12.45
C MET A 1 -15.56 -49.26 13.92
N LYS A 2 -16.49 -49.95 14.60
CA LYS A 2 -16.37 -50.27 16.05
C LYS A 2 -15.06 -50.98 16.48
N ARG A 3 -14.45 -51.84 15.64
CA ARG A 3 -13.14 -52.46 15.92
C ARG A 3 -11.92 -51.51 15.86
N LEU A 4 -12.06 -50.30 15.33
CA LEU A 4 -10.96 -49.32 15.24
C LEU A 4 -10.86 -48.40 16.48
N ILE A 5 -11.89 -48.40 17.34
CA ILE A 5 -11.98 -47.55 18.53
C ILE A 5 -11.36 -48.23 19.76
N GLY A 6 -11.40 -49.57 19.84
CA GLY A 6 -10.80 -50.32 20.96
C GLY A 6 -9.28 -50.15 21.06
N THR A 7 -8.58 -50.37 19.95
CA THR A 7 -7.09 -50.39 19.89
C THR A 7 -6.43 -49.04 20.21
N LEU A 8 -7.18 -47.94 20.24
CA LEU A 8 -6.69 -46.60 20.58
C LEU A 8 -6.86 -46.25 22.07
N LEU A 9 -7.64 -47.02 22.84
CA LEU A 9 -7.84 -46.77 24.27
C LEU A 9 -6.82 -47.51 25.16
N GLU A 10 -6.33 -48.68 24.73
CA GLU A 10 -5.34 -49.46 25.50
C GLU A 10 -3.97 -48.78 25.55
N LYS A 11 -3.52 -48.18 24.42
CA LYS A 11 -2.23 -47.45 24.35
C LYS A 11 -2.15 -46.18 25.19
N ARG A 12 -3.22 -45.77 25.89
CA ARG A 12 -3.23 -44.59 26.76
C ARG A 12 -3.15 -44.90 28.26
N LYS A 13 -2.96 -46.17 28.64
CA LYS A 13 -3.05 -46.65 30.03
C LYS A 13 -1.74 -47.24 30.60
N GLN A 14 -0.59 -47.00 29.95
CA GLN A 14 0.65 -47.76 30.21
C GLN A 14 1.90 -46.93 30.55
N ASN A 15 1.81 -45.59 30.60
CA ASN A 15 2.90 -44.71 31.06
C ASN A 15 2.42 -43.85 32.24
N SER A 16 2.28 -44.45 33.42
CA SER A 16 1.93 -43.73 34.65
C SER A 16 2.50 -44.43 35.90
N GLU A 17 3.83 -44.44 36.03
CA GLU A 17 4.52 -44.83 37.27
C GLU A 17 5.41 -43.69 37.78
N THR A 18 5.37 -43.45 39.09
CA THR A 18 6.08 -42.37 39.78
C THR A 18 6.94 -42.92 40.92
N PRO A 19 8.22 -42.49 41.04
CA PRO A 19 9.01 -42.70 42.25
C PRO A 19 8.73 -41.66 43.35
N ARG A 20 9.29 -41.90 44.54
CA ARG A 20 9.20 -41.08 45.77
C ARG A 20 10.53 -41.13 46.56
N HIS A 21 10.79 -40.25 47.54
CA HIS A 21 9.93 -39.18 48.05
C HIS A 21 10.43 -37.76 47.69
N GLU A 22 10.94 -36.83 48.50
CA GLU A 22 11.16 -36.65 49.96
C GLU A 22 10.92 -35.15 50.32
N LYS A 23 11.30 -34.74 51.54
CA LYS A 23 11.14 -33.41 52.18
C LYS A 23 12.14 -33.33 53.36
N PRO A 24 12.35 -32.21 54.11
CA PRO A 24 11.63 -30.92 54.17
C PRO A 24 12.53 -29.73 53.70
N ASP A 25 12.38 -28.43 54.01
CA ASP A 25 11.75 -27.70 55.15
C ASP A 25 11.31 -26.24 54.85
N GLU A 26 10.79 -25.53 55.86
CA GLU A 26 9.95 -24.31 55.75
C GLU A 26 10.63 -22.94 56.02
N SER A 27 9.79 -21.87 56.02
CA SER A 27 10.04 -20.44 56.30
C SER A 27 10.65 -19.61 55.13
N MET A 28 10.37 -18.30 54.96
CA MET A 28 9.65 -17.32 55.80
C MET A 28 8.49 -16.61 55.07
N LYS A 29 7.57 -15.99 55.83
CA LYS A 29 6.61 -14.97 55.35
C LYS A 29 7.26 -13.59 55.30
N TRP A 30 6.95 -12.76 54.30
CA TRP A 30 7.06 -11.29 54.38
C TRP A 30 5.87 -10.60 53.68
N SER A 31 5.50 -9.41 54.17
CA SER A 31 4.28 -8.67 53.80
C SER A 31 4.55 -7.55 52.78
N PRO A 32 3.53 -7.07 52.03
CA PRO A 32 3.71 -6.00 51.04
C PRO A 32 3.87 -4.59 51.67
N PRO A 33 4.61 -3.67 51.03
CA PRO A 33 4.74 -2.28 51.48
C PRO A 33 3.52 -1.39 51.12
N PRO A 34 3.31 -0.26 51.83
CA PRO A 34 2.07 0.53 51.78
C PRO A 34 2.01 1.62 50.69
N GLN A 35 0.82 2.18 50.49
CA GLN A 35 0.59 3.43 49.74
C GLN A 35 0.72 4.67 50.66
N PRO A 36 1.23 5.81 50.15
CA PRO A 36 1.15 7.09 50.85
C PRO A 36 -0.17 7.82 50.55
N ASN A 37 -0.84 8.31 51.58
CA ASN A 37 -1.99 9.22 51.47
C ASN A 37 -1.57 10.68 51.69
N THR A 38 -2.47 11.60 51.35
CA THR A 38 -2.28 13.06 51.46
C THR A 38 -2.37 13.59 52.90
N SER A 39 -1.69 14.70 53.18
CA SER A 39 -2.22 15.79 54.03
C SER A 39 -1.38 17.06 53.92
N THR A 40 -2.03 18.19 54.23
CA THR A 40 -1.51 19.57 54.17
C THR A 40 -0.71 19.96 55.40
N PHE A 41 0.29 20.85 55.23
CA PHE A 41 0.51 21.98 56.14
C PHE A 41 1.14 23.15 55.35
N GLY A 42 1.00 24.39 55.84
CA GLY A 42 1.52 25.59 55.20
C GLY A 42 2.31 26.48 56.16
N GLY A 43 3.07 27.43 55.61
CA GLY A 43 3.86 28.41 56.34
C GLY A 43 4.51 29.41 55.38
N ASN A 44 4.59 30.68 55.79
CA ASN A 44 5.29 31.73 55.05
C ASN A 44 6.80 31.66 55.33
N GLU A 45 7.64 32.19 54.43
CA GLU A 45 8.38 33.44 54.76
C GLU A 45 9.14 34.08 53.58
N THR A 46 9.59 35.30 53.85
CA THR A 46 10.09 36.39 53.00
C THR A 46 11.30 36.15 52.09
N ALA A 47 11.16 36.63 50.84
CA ALA A 47 12.02 37.58 50.11
C ALA A 47 13.56 37.67 50.35
N ILE A 48 14.29 37.85 49.23
CA ILE A 48 15.50 38.71 49.11
C ILE A 48 15.57 39.28 47.66
N THR A 49 16.25 40.42 47.46
CA THR A 49 16.09 41.31 46.29
C THR A 49 17.36 41.59 45.46
N SER A 50 17.23 41.64 44.13
CA SER A 50 18.04 42.43 43.17
C SER A 50 17.34 42.40 41.78
N ALA A 51 17.03 43.47 41.02
CA ALA A 51 17.52 44.85 40.89
C ALA A 51 18.97 44.93 40.34
N VAL A 52 19.39 45.76 39.38
CA VAL A 52 18.91 46.98 38.66
C VAL A 52 19.49 46.91 37.22
N THR A 53 19.06 47.53 36.09
CA THR A 53 18.12 48.60 35.64
C THR A 53 17.30 48.05 34.43
N GLN A 54 16.28 48.64 33.76
CA GLN A 54 15.60 49.95 33.65
C GLN A 54 16.23 51.11 32.82
N THR A 55 15.48 51.65 31.85
CA THR A 55 15.30 53.07 31.39
C THR A 55 15.02 53.13 29.87
N HIS A 56 14.11 53.97 29.32
CA HIS A 56 13.13 54.87 29.95
C HIS A 56 11.85 55.09 29.10
N CYS A 57 10.81 55.62 29.77
CA CYS A 57 9.56 56.31 29.38
C CYS A 57 9.35 56.84 27.94
N GLY A 58 8.12 57.11 27.48
CA GLY A 58 6.76 57.09 28.08
C GLY A 58 5.72 57.59 27.03
N THR A 59 4.46 57.99 27.29
CA THR A 59 3.64 58.13 28.51
C THR A 59 2.14 58.18 28.12
N VAL A 60 1.25 57.59 28.94
CA VAL A 60 -0.23 57.78 29.09
C VAL A 60 -1.04 58.58 28.02
N ALA A 61 -2.07 57.96 27.39
CA ALA A 61 -3.44 58.54 27.23
C ALA A 61 -4.49 57.52 26.67
N ASN A 62 -5.78 57.71 27.02
CA ASN A 62 -7.01 57.09 26.47
C ASN A 62 -8.21 57.92 27.04
N PRO A 63 -9.40 58.11 26.41
CA PRO A 63 -9.94 57.54 25.16
C PRO A 63 -10.61 58.55 24.17
N ASN A 64 -11.20 58.01 23.10
CA ASN A 64 -12.33 58.53 22.27
C ASN A 64 -12.42 60.03 21.91
N GLN A 65 -12.30 60.38 20.61
CA GLN A 65 -13.43 60.92 19.80
C GLN A 65 -13.11 61.18 18.29
N CYS A 66 -14.10 60.85 17.46
CA CYS A 66 -14.62 61.53 16.24
C CYS A 66 -13.74 62.03 15.07
N SER A 67 -14.19 61.62 13.85
CA SER A 67 -14.42 62.46 12.64
C SER A 67 -13.24 63.02 11.82
N SER A 68 -13.34 63.24 10.49
CA SER A 68 -14.23 62.71 9.42
C SER A 68 -13.85 63.29 8.05
N ILE A 69 -13.91 62.51 6.95
CA ILE A 69 -14.17 63.01 5.58
C ILE A 69 -15.04 61.99 4.81
N LEU A 70 -16.24 62.44 4.41
CA LEU A 70 -17.06 62.19 3.19
C LEU A 70 -16.89 60.87 2.37
N SER A 71 -17.93 60.23 1.79
CA SER A 71 -19.40 60.47 1.79
C SER A 71 -20.19 59.39 1.01
N ALA A 72 -21.47 59.16 1.35
CA ALA A 72 -22.56 58.53 0.53
C ALA A 72 -22.38 57.03 0.11
N SER A 73 -23.32 56.11 0.38
CA SER A 73 -24.69 55.90 -0.18
C SER A 73 -24.70 55.42 -1.65
N SER A 74 -25.53 54.46 -2.10
CA SER A 74 -26.53 53.59 -1.43
C SER A 74 -26.95 52.41 -2.35
N ASP A 75 -27.81 51.52 -1.83
CA ASP A 75 -28.34 50.28 -2.41
C ASP A 75 -28.90 50.34 -3.85
N LEU A 76 -28.77 49.23 -4.61
CA LEU A 76 -29.89 48.40 -5.14
C LEU A 76 -29.37 47.30 -6.11
N ALA A 77 -30.28 46.49 -6.65
CA ALA A 77 -29.98 45.27 -7.42
C ALA A 77 -30.65 45.25 -8.82
N SER A 78 -30.41 44.14 -9.54
CA SER A 78 -31.26 43.53 -10.59
C SER A 78 -30.97 43.80 -12.08
N ILE A 79 -31.01 42.68 -12.82
CA ILE A 79 -31.51 42.47 -14.21
C ILE A 79 -30.62 42.84 -15.42
N GLU A 80 -30.45 41.79 -16.25
CA GLU A 80 -30.34 41.68 -17.72
C GLU A 80 -30.15 42.94 -18.60
N THR A 81 -29.26 42.86 -19.60
CA THR A 81 -29.63 42.76 -21.04
C THR A 81 -28.42 42.52 -21.97
N GLU A 82 -28.70 42.08 -23.20
CA GLU A 82 -27.77 41.97 -24.34
C GLU A 82 -27.71 43.31 -25.15
N PRO A 83 -27.35 43.34 -26.46
CA PRO A 83 -26.01 43.24 -27.06
C PRO A 83 -25.65 44.52 -27.89
N ILE A 84 -24.57 44.49 -28.68
CA ILE A 84 -24.52 44.82 -30.14
C ILE A 84 -23.06 44.91 -30.66
N ALA A 85 -22.87 44.59 -31.95
CA ALA A 85 -21.57 44.36 -32.62
C ALA A 85 -20.99 45.59 -33.35
N ASN A 86 -19.71 45.49 -33.76
CA ASN A 86 -19.12 45.87 -35.07
C ASN A 86 -17.56 45.90 -34.98
N ALA A 87 -16.74 45.70 -36.04
CA ALA A 87 -16.98 45.48 -37.48
C ALA A 87 -15.89 44.59 -38.14
N GLU A 88 -16.13 44.19 -39.40
CA GLU A 88 -15.15 43.82 -40.47
C GLU A 88 -14.21 42.60 -40.27
N GLY A 89 -13.85 41.81 -41.31
CA GLY A 89 -14.23 41.84 -42.73
C GLY A 89 -13.71 40.62 -43.54
N ASP A 90 -14.14 40.53 -44.80
CA ASP A 90 -13.66 39.64 -45.91
C ASP A 90 -13.63 38.10 -45.76
N ALA A 91 -14.63 37.44 -46.36
CA ALA A 91 -14.44 36.46 -47.47
C ALA A 91 -15.79 36.09 -48.14
N MET A 92 -15.78 35.77 -49.44
CA MET A 92 -16.99 35.61 -50.28
C MET A 92 -17.40 34.15 -50.59
N ILE A 93 -18.73 33.88 -50.54
CA ILE A 93 -19.63 33.36 -51.62
C ILE A 93 -19.11 32.16 -52.48
N CYS A 94 -19.83 31.07 -52.81
CA CYS A 94 -21.24 30.61 -52.70
C CYS A 94 -21.26 29.05 -52.56
N GLY A 95 -22.34 28.29 -52.31
CA GLY A 95 -23.75 28.62 -52.08
C GLY A 95 -24.72 28.05 -53.15
N VAL A 96 -25.33 26.87 -52.91
CA VAL A 96 -26.52 26.33 -53.63
C VAL A 96 -27.42 25.50 -52.67
N HIS A 97 -28.74 25.54 -52.91
CA HIS A 97 -29.86 24.85 -52.23
C HIS A 97 -29.83 23.29 -52.39
N GLN A 98 -30.74 22.46 -51.83
CA GLN A 98 -32.12 22.65 -51.33
C GLN A 98 -32.58 21.53 -50.36
N THR A 99 -33.68 21.76 -49.63
CA THR A 99 -34.39 20.82 -48.71
C THR A 99 -35.68 20.25 -49.37
N PRO A 100 -36.54 19.39 -48.76
CA PRO A 100 -36.52 18.76 -47.41
C PRO A 100 -36.82 17.23 -47.40
N GLY A 101 -36.79 16.58 -46.22
CA GLY A 101 -37.44 15.27 -46.04
C GLY A 101 -37.09 14.46 -44.77
N ASN A 102 -38.10 14.27 -43.90
CA ASN A 102 -38.26 13.20 -42.88
C ASN A 102 -37.23 12.98 -41.76
N THR A 103 -37.75 12.84 -40.54
CA THR A 103 -37.11 12.21 -39.37
C THR A 103 -36.86 10.71 -39.60
N PRO A 104 -35.84 10.13 -38.93
CA PRO A 104 -36.21 9.13 -37.92
C PRO A 104 -35.34 9.12 -36.65
N GLU A 105 -35.93 8.52 -35.60
CA GLU A 105 -35.37 7.64 -34.57
C GLU A 105 -33.87 7.71 -34.21
N GLY A 106 -33.60 7.93 -32.92
CA GLY A 106 -32.24 7.90 -32.36
C GLY A 106 -31.66 6.50 -32.29
N ASN A 107 -30.45 6.32 -32.82
CA ASN A 107 -29.71 5.05 -32.80
C ASN A 107 -28.65 4.99 -31.70
N VAL A 108 -28.36 3.78 -31.24
CA VAL A 108 -27.39 3.51 -30.16
C VAL A 108 -25.95 3.72 -30.67
N PHE A 109 -25.06 4.24 -29.82
CA PHE A 109 -23.62 4.28 -30.09
C PHE A 109 -23.06 2.86 -30.30
N SER A 110 -22.65 2.55 -31.52
CA SER A 110 -21.90 1.34 -31.85
C SER A 110 -20.39 1.53 -31.65
N LEU A 111 -19.70 0.47 -31.20
CA LEU A 111 -18.26 0.46 -30.97
C LEU A 111 -17.46 0.26 -32.28
N PRO A 112 -16.30 0.92 -32.45
CA PRO A 112 -15.47 0.82 -33.67
C PRO A 112 -14.48 -0.36 -33.67
N ASP A 113 -14.86 -1.53 -33.14
CA ASP A 113 -13.94 -2.65 -32.85
C ASP A 113 -13.39 -3.43 -34.08
N PHE A 114 -13.83 -3.14 -35.31
CA PHE A 114 -13.54 -4.00 -36.48
C PHE A 114 -12.46 -3.49 -37.45
N GLU A 115 -12.12 -2.20 -37.46
CA GLU A 115 -11.03 -1.68 -38.32
C GLU A 115 -9.64 -1.73 -37.65
N GLU A 116 -9.58 -1.66 -36.32
CA GLU A 116 -8.31 -1.55 -35.60
C GLU A 116 -7.49 -2.86 -35.66
N SER A 117 -8.17 -4.00 -35.55
CA SER A 117 -7.61 -5.35 -35.72
C SER A 117 -6.84 -5.55 -37.05
N LEU A 118 -7.35 -4.99 -38.15
CA LEU A 118 -6.68 -5.07 -39.46
C LEU A 118 -5.42 -4.19 -39.52
N LYS A 119 -5.44 -3.01 -38.88
CA LYS A 119 -4.29 -2.11 -38.77
C LYS A 119 -3.20 -2.70 -37.88
N GLU A 120 -3.55 -3.29 -36.74
CA GLU A 120 -2.62 -4.04 -35.88
C GLU A 120 -2.00 -5.25 -36.59
N THR A 121 -2.78 -6.00 -37.37
CA THR A 121 -2.28 -7.20 -38.06
C THR A 121 -1.22 -6.87 -39.11
N ILE A 122 -1.34 -5.73 -39.79
CA ILE A 122 -0.37 -5.28 -40.81
C ILE A 122 0.90 -4.72 -40.16
N THR A 123 0.78 -3.89 -39.11
CA THR A 123 1.94 -3.35 -38.40
C THR A 123 2.74 -4.45 -37.67
N ASN A 124 2.07 -5.43 -37.05
CA ASN A 124 2.72 -6.56 -36.40
C ASN A 124 3.50 -7.48 -37.37
N LYS A 125 3.12 -7.55 -38.66
CA LYS A 125 3.94 -8.26 -39.66
C LYS A 125 5.28 -7.55 -39.89
N GLY A 126 5.25 -6.23 -40.12
CA GLY A 126 6.48 -5.45 -40.36
C GLY A 126 7.45 -5.45 -39.18
N THR A 127 6.96 -5.24 -37.96
CA THR A 127 7.80 -5.19 -36.75
C THR A 127 8.43 -6.53 -36.38
N ASN A 128 7.82 -7.65 -36.77
CA ASN A 128 8.34 -9.00 -36.55
C ASN A 128 9.44 -9.39 -37.54
N THR A 129 9.34 -9.01 -38.81
CA THR A 129 10.46 -9.16 -39.78
C THR A 129 11.68 -8.39 -39.28
N LEU A 130 11.48 -7.10 -38.93
CA LEU A 130 12.52 -6.23 -38.39
C LEU A 130 13.16 -6.77 -37.09
N PHE A 131 12.40 -7.46 -36.23
CA PHE A 131 12.97 -8.11 -35.03
C PHE A 131 13.82 -9.33 -35.39
N THR A 132 13.40 -10.10 -36.40
CA THR A 132 14.13 -11.29 -36.86
C THR A 132 15.46 -10.90 -37.50
N GLU A 133 15.47 -9.83 -38.29
CA GLU A 133 16.69 -9.18 -38.80
C GLU A 133 17.57 -8.66 -37.66
N THR A 134 16.97 -7.99 -36.66
CA THR A 134 17.69 -7.51 -35.46
C THR A 134 18.37 -8.66 -34.72
N LEU A 135 17.70 -9.80 -34.52
CA LEU A 135 18.27 -11.00 -33.89
C LEU A 135 19.44 -11.59 -34.68
N ALA A 136 19.38 -11.57 -36.01
CA ALA A 136 20.42 -12.14 -36.87
C ALA A 136 21.78 -11.42 -36.74
N LEU A 137 21.80 -10.19 -36.19
CA LEU A 137 23.02 -9.45 -35.87
C LEU A 137 23.74 -9.94 -34.59
N TYR A 138 23.07 -10.74 -33.74
CA TYR A 138 23.63 -11.22 -32.47
C TYR A 138 24.23 -12.62 -32.61
N ASN A 139 25.53 -12.76 -32.34
CA ASN A 139 26.18 -14.06 -32.24
C ASN A 139 25.73 -14.83 -30.97
N GLY A 140 26.03 -16.14 -30.92
CA GLY A 140 25.58 -17.03 -29.84
C GLY A 140 26.05 -16.70 -28.41
N TYR A 141 27.09 -15.86 -28.28
CA TYR A 141 27.55 -15.29 -27.00
C TYR A 141 26.78 -14.01 -26.65
N GLN A 142 26.66 -13.07 -27.59
CA GLN A 142 25.87 -11.85 -27.40
C GLN A 142 24.40 -12.19 -27.07
N LEU A 143 23.80 -13.16 -27.77
CA LEU A 143 22.44 -13.64 -27.50
C LEU A 143 22.30 -14.31 -26.11
N HIS A 144 23.35 -14.99 -25.62
CA HIS A 144 23.39 -15.52 -24.25
C HIS A 144 23.44 -14.38 -23.21
N ARG A 145 24.32 -13.40 -23.41
CA ARG A 145 24.45 -12.23 -22.52
C ARG A 145 23.15 -11.39 -22.51
N LEU A 146 22.51 -11.21 -23.68
CA LEU A 146 21.21 -10.52 -23.83
C LEU A 146 20.09 -11.26 -23.09
N THR A 147 20.02 -12.59 -23.23
CA THR A 147 19.04 -13.42 -22.51
C THR A 147 19.27 -13.36 -20.99
N LYS A 148 20.53 -13.32 -20.54
CA LYS A 148 20.91 -13.15 -19.12
C LYS A 148 20.53 -11.77 -18.58
N PHE A 149 20.75 -10.70 -19.35
CA PHE A 149 20.43 -9.32 -19.00
C PHE A 149 18.92 -9.08 -18.86
N TYR A 150 18.10 -9.70 -19.73
CA TYR A 150 16.64 -9.65 -19.65
C TYR A 150 16.00 -10.77 -18.80
N GLN A 151 16.77 -11.66 -18.16
CA GLN A 151 16.25 -12.90 -17.56
C GLN A 151 15.07 -12.68 -16.60
N ASP A 152 15.18 -11.80 -15.60
CA ASP A 152 14.10 -11.58 -14.62
C ASP A 152 12.81 -10.99 -15.25
N ARG A 153 12.91 -10.32 -16.42
CA ARG A 153 11.76 -9.80 -17.18
C ARG A 153 11.19 -10.88 -18.11
N LEU A 154 12.04 -11.72 -18.72
CA LEU A 154 11.63 -12.86 -19.51
C LEU A 154 10.93 -13.95 -18.66
N GLU A 155 11.43 -14.24 -17.45
CA GLU A 155 10.80 -15.18 -16.49
C GLU A 155 9.33 -14.80 -16.20
N GLN A 156 9.01 -13.50 -16.19
CA GLN A 156 7.66 -12.96 -16.01
C GLN A 156 6.84 -12.84 -17.31
N ALA A 157 7.50 -12.59 -18.44
CA ALA A 157 6.84 -12.36 -19.72
C ALA A 157 6.26 -13.65 -20.33
N ILE A 158 6.83 -14.81 -19.96
CA ILE A 158 6.48 -16.10 -20.55
C ILE A 158 5.67 -17.03 -19.63
N GLU A 159 5.24 -16.58 -18.44
CA GLU A 159 4.50 -17.43 -17.47
C GLU A 159 3.25 -18.09 -18.06
N GLU A 160 2.59 -17.42 -19.01
CA GLU A 160 1.40 -17.92 -19.72
C GLU A 160 1.73 -18.62 -21.07
N GLY A 161 3.00 -18.63 -21.51
CA GLY A 161 3.44 -19.20 -22.80
C GLY A 161 4.41 -20.39 -22.70
N VAL A 162 4.73 -20.86 -21.49
CA VAL A 162 5.78 -21.87 -21.24
C VAL A 162 5.58 -23.15 -22.06
N GLU A 163 4.34 -23.61 -22.18
CA GLU A 163 3.99 -24.84 -22.88
C GLU A 163 4.23 -24.75 -24.40
N ASP A 164 3.78 -23.68 -25.05
CA ASP A 164 4.03 -23.44 -26.47
C ASP A 164 5.54 -23.31 -26.79
N ILE A 165 6.29 -22.61 -25.93
CA ILE A 165 7.74 -22.45 -26.10
C ILE A 165 8.43 -23.82 -25.95
N SER A 166 8.04 -24.61 -24.95
CA SER A 166 8.59 -25.95 -24.71
C SER A 166 8.24 -26.93 -25.84
N SER A 167 7.03 -26.85 -26.39
CA SER A 167 6.58 -27.65 -27.53
C SER A 167 7.44 -27.33 -28.77
N ARG A 168 7.66 -26.03 -29.07
CA ARG A 168 8.55 -25.59 -30.16
C ARG A 168 10.01 -26.00 -29.96
N LEU A 169 10.53 -25.93 -28.73
CA LEU A 169 11.88 -26.42 -28.39
C LEU A 169 12.03 -27.93 -28.59
N THR A 170 10.97 -28.71 -28.37
CA THR A 170 10.96 -30.16 -28.61
C THR A 170 10.83 -30.50 -30.09
N GLN A 171 9.97 -29.77 -30.84
CA GLN A 171 9.88 -29.86 -32.31
C GLN A 171 11.18 -29.50 -33.05
N LYS A 172 12.11 -28.80 -32.37
CA LYS A 172 13.43 -28.43 -32.87
C LYS A 172 14.57 -29.18 -32.16
N GLU A 173 14.25 -30.33 -31.55
CA GLU A 173 15.20 -31.28 -30.91
C GLU A 173 16.10 -30.67 -29.80
N CYS A 174 15.79 -29.46 -29.33
CA CYS A 174 16.53 -28.78 -28.27
C CYS A 174 16.17 -29.31 -26.88
N PHE A 175 14.90 -29.68 -26.69
CA PHE A 175 14.36 -30.31 -25.48
C PHE A 175 13.87 -31.73 -25.80
N SER A 176 14.11 -32.66 -24.87
CA SER A 176 13.56 -34.01 -24.92
C SER A 176 12.07 -34.05 -24.52
N PRO A 177 11.32 -35.11 -24.87
CA PRO A 177 9.92 -35.27 -24.43
C PRO A 177 9.74 -35.28 -22.90
N GLN A 178 10.75 -35.75 -22.15
CA GLN A 178 10.73 -35.75 -20.68
C GLN A 178 10.88 -34.32 -20.12
N GLU A 179 11.76 -33.52 -20.72
CA GLU A 179 11.95 -32.10 -20.38
C GLU A 179 10.67 -31.28 -20.62
N HIS A 180 10.00 -31.52 -21.76
CA HIS A 180 8.71 -30.89 -22.05
C HIS A 180 7.60 -31.31 -21.08
N LYS A 181 7.44 -32.62 -20.84
CA LYS A 181 6.43 -33.15 -19.91
C LYS A 181 6.55 -32.51 -18.52
N LYS A 182 7.79 -32.39 -17.99
CA LYS A 182 8.06 -31.78 -16.69
C LYS A 182 7.62 -30.30 -16.60
N LEU A 183 7.74 -29.55 -17.69
CA LEU A 183 7.28 -28.16 -17.78
C LEU A 183 5.75 -28.08 -17.88
N THR A 184 5.12 -28.94 -18.67
CA THR A 184 3.66 -29.04 -18.75
C THR A 184 3.04 -29.43 -17.40
N GLU A 185 3.63 -30.37 -16.65
CA GLU A 185 3.18 -30.76 -15.29
C GLU A 185 3.27 -29.59 -14.28
N LEU A 186 4.33 -28.78 -14.33
CA LEU A 186 4.45 -27.57 -13.50
C LEU A 186 3.46 -26.47 -13.90
N THR A 187 3.12 -26.38 -15.19
CA THR A 187 2.16 -25.40 -15.70
C THR A 187 0.73 -25.79 -15.31
N HIS A 188 0.34 -27.06 -15.51
CA HIS A 188 -0.97 -27.59 -15.13
C HIS A 188 -1.21 -27.62 -13.61
N SER A 189 -0.17 -27.81 -12.79
CA SER A 189 -0.27 -27.67 -11.33
C SER A 189 -0.33 -26.20 -10.85
N GLY A 190 -0.53 -25.24 -11.76
CA GLY A 190 -0.68 -23.80 -11.48
C GLY A 190 0.63 -23.07 -11.18
N ARG A 191 1.77 -23.77 -11.17
CA ARG A 191 3.09 -23.24 -10.75
C ARG A 191 3.82 -22.50 -11.88
N LYS A 192 3.08 -21.68 -12.64
CA LYS A 192 3.53 -21.02 -13.88
C LYS A 192 4.89 -20.33 -13.75
N ARG A 193 5.09 -19.54 -12.68
CA ARG A 193 6.37 -18.87 -12.36
C ARG A 193 7.54 -19.81 -12.07
N GLN A 194 7.29 -21.01 -11.54
CA GLN A 194 8.33 -22.05 -11.41
C GLN A 194 8.63 -22.71 -12.76
N SER A 195 7.59 -22.87 -13.60
CA SER A 195 7.70 -23.43 -14.95
C SER A 195 8.49 -22.53 -15.91
N SER A 196 8.17 -21.22 -15.98
CA SER A 196 8.88 -20.25 -16.82
C SER A 196 10.35 -20.12 -16.41
N LYS A 197 10.62 -20.07 -15.11
CA LYS A 197 11.96 -20.09 -14.56
C LYS A 197 12.72 -21.36 -14.91
N LEU A 198 12.08 -22.53 -14.80
CA LEU A 198 12.72 -23.79 -15.18
C LEU A 198 13.07 -23.81 -16.68
N LEU A 199 12.15 -23.38 -17.55
CA LEU A 199 12.39 -23.30 -19.00
C LEU A 199 13.59 -22.42 -19.33
N LEU A 200 13.65 -21.20 -18.79
CA LEU A 200 14.75 -20.27 -19.08
C LEU A 200 16.11 -20.79 -18.57
N ASN A 201 16.16 -21.38 -17.37
CA ASN A 201 17.40 -22.00 -16.89
C ASN A 201 17.84 -23.19 -17.77
N MET A 202 16.89 -23.99 -18.27
CA MET A 202 17.18 -25.08 -19.22
C MET A 202 17.68 -24.55 -20.57
N VAL A 203 17.06 -23.51 -21.15
CA VAL A 203 17.53 -22.88 -22.40
C VAL A 203 18.92 -22.24 -22.22
N MET A 204 19.21 -21.67 -21.05
CA MET A 204 20.52 -21.08 -20.74
C MET A 204 21.63 -22.12 -20.55
N GLY A 205 21.29 -23.31 -20.02
CA GLY A 205 22.21 -24.44 -19.90
C GLY A 205 22.43 -25.26 -21.19
N LYS A 206 21.67 -24.99 -22.25
CA LYS A 206 21.80 -25.65 -23.57
C LYS A 206 22.59 -24.76 -24.55
N GLY A 207 22.75 -25.24 -25.80
CA GLY A 207 23.47 -24.54 -26.86
C GLY A 207 22.80 -23.25 -27.36
N SER A 208 23.49 -22.53 -28.25
CA SER A 208 22.95 -21.34 -28.94
C SER A 208 21.63 -21.62 -29.67
N GLN A 209 21.49 -22.79 -30.28
CA GLN A 209 20.28 -23.19 -31.01
C GLN A 209 19.01 -23.14 -30.15
N ALA A 210 19.08 -23.56 -28.88
CA ALA A 210 17.94 -23.48 -27.96
C ALA A 210 17.54 -22.03 -27.67
N ARG A 211 18.52 -21.11 -27.57
CA ARG A 211 18.26 -19.67 -27.42
C ARG A 211 17.64 -19.08 -28.68
N ILE A 212 18.13 -19.45 -29.87
CA ILE A 212 17.56 -18.99 -31.15
C ILE A 212 16.09 -19.43 -31.28
N VAL A 213 15.80 -20.73 -31.10
CA VAL A 213 14.42 -21.27 -31.17
C VAL A 213 13.49 -20.64 -30.13
N MET A 214 14.01 -20.31 -28.94
CA MET A 214 13.26 -19.58 -27.92
C MET A 214 12.92 -18.15 -28.40
N TRP A 215 13.88 -17.38 -28.90
CA TRP A 215 13.65 -16.02 -29.42
C TRP A 215 12.77 -16.02 -30.68
N GLU A 216 12.88 -17.00 -31.59
CA GLU A 216 11.92 -17.23 -32.68
C GLU A 216 10.49 -17.48 -32.19
N SER A 217 10.36 -18.18 -31.07
CA SER A 217 9.06 -18.45 -30.43
C SER A 217 8.49 -17.15 -29.84
N PHE A 218 9.33 -16.29 -29.27
CA PHE A 218 8.94 -14.98 -28.77
C PHE A 218 8.40 -14.06 -29.88
N VAL A 219 9.01 -14.05 -31.07
CA VAL A 219 8.48 -13.31 -32.24
C VAL A 219 7.04 -13.73 -32.58
N LYS A 220 6.76 -15.04 -32.51
CA LYS A 220 5.43 -15.61 -32.80
C LYS A 220 4.40 -15.32 -31.68
N MET A 221 4.87 -15.06 -30.45
CA MET A 221 4.05 -14.75 -29.27
C MET A 221 3.97 -13.25 -28.96
N ARG A 222 4.65 -12.39 -29.74
CA ARG A 222 4.65 -10.94 -29.55
C ARG A 222 3.25 -10.31 -29.47
N PRO A 223 2.24 -10.74 -30.28
CA PRO A 223 0.89 -10.18 -30.18
C PRO A 223 0.12 -10.63 -28.93
N THR A 224 0.42 -11.81 -28.38
CA THR A 224 -0.32 -12.39 -27.24
C THR A 224 0.30 -12.09 -25.88
N LEU A 225 1.61 -11.80 -25.82
CA LEU A 225 2.34 -11.55 -24.58
C LEU A 225 2.86 -10.10 -24.52
N TYR A 226 2.04 -9.18 -23.99
CA TYR A 226 2.34 -7.74 -23.92
C TYR A 226 3.73 -7.42 -23.30
N LYS A 227 4.11 -8.07 -22.20
CA LYS A 227 5.43 -7.86 -21.57
C LYS A 227 6.57 -8.25 -22.50
N LEU A 228 6.38 -9.33 -23.27
CA LEU A 228 7.37 -9.81 -24.24
C LEU A 228 7.52 -8.81 -25.38
N ASN A 229 6.41 -8.25 -25.88
CA ASN A 229 6.43 -7.13 -26.83
C ASN A 229 7.18 -5.91 -26.25
N LYS A 230 6.94 -5.54 -24.99
CA LYS A 230 7.62 -4.41 -24.31
C LYS A 230 9.14 -4.59 -24.19
N ILE A 231 9.62 -5.83 -24.02
CA ILE A 231 11.04 -6.20 -24.05
C ILE A 231 11.58 -6.19 -25.49
N MET A 232 10.85 -6.77 -26.45
CA MET A 232 11.28 -6.86 -27.84
C MET A 232 11.42 -5.49 -28.51
N THR A 233 10.46 -4.59 -28.32
CA THR A 233 10.53 -3.22 -28.86
C THR A 233 11.73 -2.45 -28.28
N GLU A 234 12.07 -2.67 -27.01
CA GLU A 234 13.24 -2.08 -26.36
C GLU A 234 14.56 -2.54 -26.99
N ILE A 235 14.65 -3.82 -27.34
CA ILE A 235 15.81 -4.42 -28.03
C ILE A 235 15.97 -3.85 -29.45
N GLN A 236 14.88 -3.50 -30.13
CA GLN A 236 14.92 -2.82 -31.44
C GLN A 236 15.35 -1.36 -31.30
N GLU A 237 14.77 -0.64 -30.33
CA GLU A 237 15.08 0.79 -30.06
C GLU A 237 16.54 1.02 -29.63
N GLN A 238 17.16 0.05 -28.96
CA GLN A 238 18.45 0.23 -28.28
C GLN A 238 19.57 -0.68 -28.80
N GLY A 239 19.35 -1.47 -29.86
CA GLY A 239 20.21 -2.62 -30.21
C GLY A 239 21.72 -2.33 -30.21
N ALA A 240 22.16 -1.23 -30.83
CA ALA A 240 23.58 -0.85 -30.88
C ALA A 240 24.17 -0.49 -29.50
N SER A 241 23.43 0.19 -28.63
CA SER A 241 23.91 0.51 -27.27
C SER A 241 23.78 -0.68 -26.31
N LEU A 242 22.75 -1.52 -26.49
CA LEU A 242 22.60 -2.76 -25.73
C LEU A 242 23.77 -3.71 -25.95
N VAL A 243 24.25 -3.87 -27.19
CA VAL A 243 25.45 -4.68 -27.44
C VAL A 243 26.62 -4.21 -26.58
N ASN A 244 26.85 -2.90 -26.45
CA ASN A 244 27.94 -2.37 -25.61
C ASN A 244 27.68 -2.59 -24.11
N GLU A 245 26.49 -2.28 -23.59
CA GLU A 245 26.17 -2.53 -22.17
C GLU A 245 26.23 -4.03 -21.78
N VAL A 246 25.90 -4.91 -22.72
CA VAL A 246 25.76 -6.35 -22.48
C VAL A 246 27.05 -7.13 -22.77
N THR A 247 27.94 -6.63 -23.62
CA THR A 247 29.26 -7.25 -23.88
C THR A 247 30.37 -6.76 -22.97
N ILE A 248 30.37 -5.48 -22.57
CA ILE A 248 31.33 -4.96 -21.60
C ILE A 248 31.04 -5.61 -20.24
N ASP A 249 31.93 -6.49 -19.77
CA ASP A 249 32.03 -6.76 -18.35
C ASP A 249 32.53 -5.48 -17.67
N ARG A 250 31.58 -4.68 -17.18
CA ARG A 250 31.88 -3.67 -16.16
C ARG A 250 32.28 -4.42 -14.89
N GLY A 251 33.56 -4.78 -14.81
CA GLY A 251 34.17 -5.21 -13.57
C GLY A 251 33.85 -4.20 -12.47
N VAL A 252 33.66 -4.68 -11.23
CA VAL A 252 33.59 -3.78 -10.08
C VAL A 252 34.87 -2.93 -10.11
N PRO A 253 34.80 -1.59 -10.18
CA PRO A 253 36.00 -0.76 -10.29
C PRO A 253 36.93 -1.07 -9.12
N ASP A 254 38.24 -1.10 -9.36
CA ASP A 254 39.14 -1.56 -8.30
C ASP A 254 39.13 -0.57 -7.13
N VAL A 255 39.05 -1.12 -5.91
CA VAL A 255 39.03 -0.32 -4.68
C VAL A 255 40.47 -0.21 -4.23
N SER A 256 41.06 0.98 -4.39
CA SER A 256 42.41 1.29 -3.88
C SER A 256 42.62 0.69 -2.49
N SER A 257 43.79 0.07 -2.26
CA SER A 257 44.14 -0.70 -1.05
C SER A 257 43.70 -0.03 0.25
N ASP A 258 43.88 1.28 0.28
CA ASP A 258 43.69 2.13 1.46
C ASP A 258 42.20 2.40 1.71
N MET A 259 41.39 2.42 0.65
CA MET A 259 39.92 2.52 0.71
C MET A 259 39.25 1.20 1.12
N ILE A 260 39.87 0.03 0.91
CA ILE A 260 39.28 -1.28 1.26
C ILE A 260 38.97 -1.35 2.76
N ALA A 261 39.87 -0.86 3.62
CA ALA A 261 39.67 -0.84 5.07
C ALA A 261 38.49 0.03 5.49
N ILE A 262 38.35 1.22 4.88
CA ILE A 262 37.30 2.19 5.18
C ILE A 262 35.95 1.72 4.61
N GLN A 263 35.94 1.12 3.42
CA GLN A 263 34.75 0.49 2.85
C GLN A 263 34.23 -0.63 3.76
N ARG A 264 35.12 -1.47 4.30
CA ARG A 264 34.75 -2.54 5.25
C ARG A 264 34.10 -1.96 6.51
N LEU A 265 34.73 -0.95 7.14
CA LEU A 265 34.19 -0.25 8.31
C LEU A 265 32.81 0.40 8.03
N HIS A 266 32.65 0.98 6.84
CA HIS A 266 31.39 1.59 6.41
C HIS A 266 30.28 0.54 6.24
N LYS A 267 30.58 -0.58 5.57
CA LYS A 267 29.67 -1.73 5.42
C LYS A 267 29.29 -2.32 6.78
N GLU A 268 30.25 -2.59 7.66
CA GLU A 268 29.99 -3.07 9.02
C GLU A 268 29.12 -2.12 9.85
N THR A 269 29.33 -0.80 9.73
CA THR A 269 28.54 0.21 10.43
C THR A 269 27.09 0.20 9.95
N LEU A 270 26.89 0.20 8.63
CA LEU A 270 25.55 0.18 8.03
C LEU A 270 24.84 -1.16 8.25
N GLN A 271 25.57 -2.28 8.25
CA GLN A 271 25.05 -3.59 8.64
C GLN A 271 24.49 -3.53 10.07
N LYS A 272 25.28 -3.08 11.06
CA LYS A 272 24.85 -2.97 12.46
C LYS A 272 23.66 -2.01 12.65
N GLN A 273 23.57 -0.94 11.84
CA GLN A 273 22.43 -0.01 11.83
C GLN A 273 21.17 -0.58 11.16
N CYS A 274 21.28 -1.57 10.28
CA CYS A 274 20.17 -2.11 9.49
C CYS A 274 19.84 -3.59 9.79
N GLU A 275 20.63 -4.31 10.56
CA GLU A 275 20.40 -5.72 10.92
C GLU A 275 19.12 -5.89 11.77
N LYS A 276 18.71 -4.87 12.53
CA LYS A 276 17.55 -4.94 13.45
C LYS A 276 16.37 -4.11 12.98
N LEU A 277 15.18 -4.71 12.98
CA LEU A 277 13.92 -4.02 12.80
C LEU A 277 13.36 -3.61 14.17
N GLU A 278 13.39 -2.31 14.48
CA GLU A 278 12.73 -1.75 15.66
C GLU A 278 11.30 -1.31 15.33
N VAL A 279 10.31 -1.94 15.95
CA VAL A 279 8.91 -1.58 15.78
C VAL A 279 8.37 -0.97 17.07
N LYS A 280 8.00 0.31 17.00
CA LYS A 280 7.24 0.98 18.07
C LYS A 280 5.84 0.37 18.11
N THR A 281 5.46 -0.25 19.23
CA THR A 281 4.14 -0.87 19.40
C THR A 281 3.31 -0.11 20.43
N ILE A 282 2.06 0.17 20.04
CA ILE A 282 1.00 0.83 20.81
C ILE A 282 0.01 -0.18 21.41
N LEU A 283 0.27 -1.49 21.21
CA LEU A 283 -0.60 -2.60 21.58
C LEU A 283 -0.08 -3.42 22.77
N ILE A 284 1.10 -3.05 23.31
CA ILE A 284 1.78 -3.79 24.37
C ILE A 284 2.48 -2.78 25.28
N LYS A 285 2.55 -3.05 26.59
CA LYS A 285 3.27 -2.25 27.60
C LYS A 285 4.74 -1.94 27.23
N GLU A 286 5.35 -2.83 26.44
CA GLU A 286 6.68 -2.73 25.87
C GLU A 286 6.66 -1.85 24.61
N LYS A 287 7.02 -0.57 24.73
CA LYS A 287 6.84 0.44 23.66
C LYS A 287 7.62 0.18 22.36
N VAL A 288 8.69 -0.60 22.40
CA VAL A 288 9.55 -0.92 21.25
C VAL A 288 9.88 -2.40 21.30
N ARG A 289 9.71 -3.10 20.19
CA ARG A 289 10.21 -4.46 19.99
C ARG A 289 11.25 -4.50 18.89
N THR A 290 12.30 -5.27 19.12
CA THR A 290 13.46 -5.35 18.22
C THR A 290 13.62 -6.78 17.73
N PHE A 291 13.68 -6.96 16.42
CA PHE A 291 13.82 -8.26 15.75
C PHE A 291 15.00 -8.22 14.78
N GLN A 292 15.51 -9.38 14.35
CA GLN A 292 16.39 -9.43 13.18
C GLN A 292 15.59 -9.10 11.91
N LEU A 293 16.11 -8.21 11.07
CA LEU A 293 15.41 -7.76 9.85
C LEU A 293 15.19 -8.93 8.88
N VAL A 294 16.21 -9.77 8.68
CA VAL A 294 16.17 -10.89 7.72
C VAL A 294 15.03 -11.87 8.05
N ASP A 295 14.82 -12.14 9.33
CA ASP A 295 13.83 -13.12 9.81
C ASP A 295 12.39 -12.60 9.66
N ARG A 296 12.18 -11.28 9.72
CA ARG A 296 10.85 -10.62 9.65
C ARG A 296 10.53 -10.02 8.27
N TYR A 297 11.53 -9.84 7.41
CA TYR A 297 11.34 -9.23 6.11
C TYR A 297 10.76 -10.23 5.10
N THR A 298 9.63 -9.86 4.50
CA THR A 298 9.06 -10.52 3.33
C THR A 298 9.23 -9.59 2.12
N GLU A 299 9.57 -10.15 0.96
CA GLU A 299 9.80 -9.36 -0.26
C GLU A 299 8.52 -8.68 -0.74
N LEU A 300 8.64 -7.42 -1.15
CA LEU A 300 7.51 -6.61 -1.63
C LEU A 300 7.36 -6.73 -3.14
N THR A 301 6.12 -6.73 -3.63
CA THR A 301 5.84 -6.54 -5.06
C THR A 301 6.04 -5.08 -5.43
N ILE A 302 7.15 -4.79 -6.11
CA ILE A 302 7.43 -3.50 -6.73
C ILE A 302 7.12 -3.62 -8.23
N ILE A 303 6.46 -2.63 -8.82
CA ILE A 303 6.22 -2.55 -10.28
C ILE A 303 6.89 -1.31 -10.88
N SER A 304 7.21 -1.35 -12.18
CA SER A 304 7.49 -0.13 -12.96
C SER A 304 6.18 0.39 -13.57
N ASP A 305 5.65 1.57 -13.18
CA ASP A 305 4.47 2.13 -13.87
C ASP A 305 4.27 3.67 -13.81
N LEU A 306 3.35 4.10 -14.67
CA LEU A 306 2.94 5.44 -15.12
C LEU A 306 2.82 6.56 -14.07
N ARG A 307 3.39 7.71 -14.45
CA ARG A 307 3.38 9.02 -13.74
C ARG A 307 2.00 9.73 -13.67
N HIS A 308 0.90 9.03 -13.96
CA HIS A 308 -0.41 9.63 -14.22
C HIS A 308 -1.56 9.12 -13.34
N ARG A 309 -1.29 8.20 -12.39
CA ARG A 309 -2.32 7.71 -11.44
C ARG A 309 -2.75 8.83 -10.49
N LYS A 310 -4.05 9.15 -10.45
CA LYS A 310 -4.63 10.15 -9.53
C LYS A 310 -4.77 9.60 -8.11
N LEU A 311 -3.63 9.45 -7.42
CA LEU A 311 -3.44 9.40 -5.95
C LEU A 311 -4.64 8.99 -5.08
N VAL A 312 -5.63 9.88 -4.95
CA VAL A 312 -6.83 9.78 -4.11
C VAL A 312 -7.66 8.51 -4.40
N GLU A 313 -7.54 7.95 -5.60
CA GLU A 313 -8.19 6.71 -5.99
C GLU A 313 -7.57 5.48 -5.31
N HIS A 314 -6.26 5.48 -5.03
CA HIS A 314 -5.51 4.28 -4.60
C HIS A 314 -5.66 3.89 -3.12
N GLU A 315 -5.89 4.84 -2.19
CA GLU A 315 -6.14 4.50 -0.79
C GLU A 315 -7.64 4.33 -0.47
N LEU A 316 -8.53 4.97 -1.24
CA LEU A 316 -9.96 5.11 -0.91
C LEU A 316 -10.94 4.30 -1.80
N LEU A 317 -10.54 3.84 -2.99
CA LEU A 317 -11.36 2.92 -3.82
C LEU A 317 -10.92 1.45 -3.69
N ALA A 318 -9.81 1.18 -3.00
CA ALA A 318 -9.05 -0.06 -3.13
C ALA A 318 -9.48 -1.21 -2.20
N ARG A 319 -10.65 -1.12 -1.55
CA ARG A 319 -11.12 -2.11 -0.55
C ARG A 319 -12.24 -2.99 -1.07
N GLY A 320 -11.88 -3.97 -1.88
CA GLY A 320 -12.80 -5.02 -2.31
C GLY A 320 -12.29 -5.80 -3.51
N ARG A 321 -13.05 -6.84 -3.89
CA ARG A 321 -12.71 -7.79 -4.96
C ARG A 321 -12.21 -7.14 -6.24
N ALA A 322 -12.94 -6.15 -6.75
CA ALA A 322 -12.62 -5.50 -8.02
C ALA A 322 -11.20 -4.91 -8.05
N HIS A 323 -10.66 -4.42 -6.93
CA HIS A 323 -9.30 -3.89 -6.87
C HIS A 323 -8.24 -5.00 -6.81
N GLU A 324 -8.48 -6.09 -6.07
CA GLU A 324 -7.57 -7.25 -6.08
C GLU A 324 -7.57 -7.93 -7.46
N GLU A 325 -8.74 -8.20 -8.04
CA GLU A 325 -8.88 -8.76 -9.40
C GLU A 325 -8.20 -7.86 -10.45
N TRP A 326 -8.35 -6.53 -10.35
CA TRP A 326 -7.65 -5.58 -11.21
C TRP A 326 -6.13 -5.64 -11.02
N ARG A 327 -5.62 -5.62 -9.77
CA ARG A 327 -4.18 -5.75 -9.49
C ARG A 327 -3.61 -7.05 -10.06
N GLN A 328 -4.30 -8.17 -9.88
CA GLN A 328 -3.93 -9.48 -10.41
C GLN A 328 -3.94 -9.50 -11.95
N LYS A 329 -4.99 -8.96 -12.58
CA LYS A 329 -5.09 -8.86 -14.05
C LYS A 329 -3.98 -7.98 -14.63
N GLN A 330 -3.67 -6.85 -14.00
CA GLN A 330 -2.62 -5.94 -14.44
C GLN A 330 -1.21 -6.51 -14.22
N LEU A 331 -0.99 -7.21 -13.10
CA LEU A 331 0.28 -7.92 -12.84
C LEU A 331 0.52 -9.10 -13.79
N ARG A 332 -0.53 -9.75 -14.31
CA ARG A 332 -0.39 -10.76 -15.37
C ARG A 332 -0.19 -10.13 -16.74
N GLY A 333 -0.94 -9.08 -17.06
CA GLY A 333 -0.91 -8.38 -18.35
C GLY A 333 0.21 -7.35 -18.50
N GLN A 334 -0.04 -6.11 -18.07
CA GLN A 334 0.70 -4.93 -18.51
C GLN A 334 1.91 -4.56 -17.62
N LEU A 335 1.87 -4.93 -16.33
CA LEU A 335 2.86 -4.48 -15.34
C LEU A 335 4.07 -5.42 -15.26
N GLU A 336 5.26 -4.83 -15.16
CA GLU A 336 6.52 -5.54 -14.94
C GLU A 336 6.90 -5.43 -13.45
N LYS A 337 7.08 -6.57 -12.76
CA LYS A 337 7.55 -6.62 -11.36
C LYS A 337 9.06 -6.35 -11.36
N ILE A 338 9.49 -5.25 -10.76
CA ILE A 338 10.90 -4.98 -10.50
C ILE A 338 11.29 -5.75 -9.23
N ARG A 339 12.50 -6.34 -9.20
CA ARG A 339 13.06 -6.90 -7.98
C ARG A 339 13.83 -5.85 -7.19
N THR A 340 13.90 -5.97 -5.87
CA THR A 340 14.62 -5.01 -5.02
C THR A 340 16.12 -4.92 -5.34
N ASP A 341 16.73 -5.96 -5.94
CA ASP A 341 18.12 -5.99 -6.45
C ASP A 341 18.30 -5.48 -7.91
N LYS A 342 17.24 -5.00 -8.55
CA LYS A 342 17.24 -4.55 -9.97
C LYS A 342 16.75 -3.11 -10.18
N LEU A 343 16.53 -2.33 -9.11
CA LEU A 343 16.02 -0.95 -9.17
C LEU A 343 16.93 0.02 -9.96
N PHE A 344 18.23 -0.24 -10.02
CA PHE A 344 19.21 0.54 -10.80
C PHE A 344 19.68 -0.16 -12.09
N HIS A 345 19.01 -1.23 -12.52
CA HIS A 345 19.39 -1.96 -13.73
C HIS A 345 18.91 -1.21 -14.98
N SER A 346 19.76 -1.05 -16.01
CA SER A 346 19.45 -0.19 -17.17
C SER A 346 18.22 -0.63 -17.96
N SER A 347 17.89 -1.93 -17.95
CA SER A 347 16.63 -2.46 -18.50
C SER A 347 15.35 -2.01 -17.77
N PHE A 348 15.42 -1.26 -16.67
CA PHE A 348 14.26 -0.59 -16.07
C PHE A 348 14.28 0.93 -16.25
N SER A 349 15.41 1.53 -16.64
CA SER A 349 15.50 2.95 -17.03
C SER A 349 15.12 3.13 -18.52
N LYS A 350 13.84 2.93 -18.84
CA LYS A 350 13.33 3.12 -20.21
C LYS A 350 13.54 4.55 -20.72
N GLY A 351 13.73 4.65 -22.03
CA GLY A 351 14.03 5.89 -22.73
C GLY A 351 13.08 7.04 -22.38
N SER A 352 13.66 8.19 -22.05
CA SER A 352 12.92 9.41 -21.77
C SER A 352 12.19 9.95 -23.00
N HIS A 353 10.93 10.36 -22.84
CA HIS A 353 10.28 11.35 -23.71
C HIS A 353 10.88 12.76 -23.53
N LEU A 354 12.21 12.88 -23.40
CA LEU A 354 12.90 14.11 -23.81
C LEU A 354 12.97 14.07 -25.35
N PRO A 355 12.79 15.21 -26.04
CA PRO A 355 13.05 15.26 -27.47
C PRO A 355 14.50 14.83 -27.75
N SER A 356 14.71 14.17 -28.88
CA SER A 356 16.00 13.55 -29.28
C SER A 356 17.15 14.55 -29.46
N SER A 357 16.88 15.86 -29.43
CA SER A 357 17.83 16.96 -29.59
C SER A 357 18.77 17.21 -28.40
N GLN A 358 18.65 16.50 -27.27
CA GLN A 358 19.54 16.65 -26.10
C GLN A 358 20.26 15.37 -25.64
N ARG A 359 20.37 14.35 -26.51
CA ARG A 359 21.37 13.27 -26.31
C ARG A 359 22.72 13.69 -26.91
N SER A 360 23.42 14.60 -26.25
CA SER A 360 24.83 14.89 -26.54
C SER A 360 25.68 13.64 -26.28
N GLY A 361 26.48 13.22 -27.26
CA GLY A 361 27.30 12.00 -27.16
C GLY A 361 28.51 12.20 -26.26
N SER A 362 28.43 11.74 -25.01
CA SER A 362 29.56 11.64 -24.09
C SER A 362 29.51 10.30 -23.34
N ASP A 363 30.52 9.46 -23.53
CA ASP A 363 30.55 8.05 -23.07
C ASP A 363 30.72 7.86 -21.54
N SER A 364 30.46 8.90 -20.73
CA SER A 364 30.50 8.79 -19.27
C SER A 364 29.28 8.01 -18.75
N PRO A 365 29.47 7.03 -17.83
CA PRO A 365 28.35 6.33 -17.20
C PRO A 365 27.56 7.28 -16.29
N THR A 366 26.41 7.76 -16.76
CA THR A 366 25.52 8.63 -15.98
C THR A 366 24.76 7.82 -14.92
N GLY A 367 24.80 8.29 -13.67
CA GLY A 367 24.23 7.55 -12.54
C GLY A 367 22.71 7.54 -12.53
N THR A 368 22.10 6.41 -12.19
CA THR A 368 20.63 6.24 -12.24
C THR A 368 19.92 7.06 -11.17
N SER A 369 18.75 7.62 -11.47
CA SER A 369 17.82 8.19 -10.49
C SER A 369 16.54 7.35 -10.42
N ALA A 370 16.26 6.77 -9.26
CA ALA A 370 15.09 5.92 -9.00
C ALA A 370 14.15 6.58 -7.98
N VAL A 371 12.84 6.50 -8.23
CA VAL A 371 11.79 6.94 -7.30
C VAL A 371 10.86 5.76 -7.02
N VAL A 372 10.75 5.39 -5.74
CA VAL A 372 9.85 4.33 -5.27
C VAL A 372 8.70 4.95 -4.47
N SER A 373 7.50 4.88 -5.04
CA SER A 373 6.24 5.34 -4.45
C SER A 373 5.55 4.21 -3.68
N GLY A 374 4.74 4.57 -2.69
CA GLY A 374 3.75 3.66 -2.12
C GLY A 374 3.00 4.26 -0.92
N VAL A 375 1.81 3.70 -0.64
CA VAL A 375 0.86 4.16 0.38
C VAL A 375 1.44 4.17 1.82
N ALA A 376 0.68 4.68 2.79
CA ALA A 376 1.04 4.57 4.21
C ALA A 376 1.19 3.08 4.63
N GLY A 377 2.12 2.76 5.52
CA GLY A 377 2.33 1.39 6.04
C GLY A 377 3.00 0.37 5.10
N ILE A 378 3.05 0.63 3.78
CA ILE A 378 3.38 -0.35 2.71
C ILE A 378 4.81 -0.95 2.76
N GLY A 379 5.69 -0.47 3.65
CA GLY A 379 7.05 -1.01 3.84
C GLY A 379 8.21 -0.23 3.21
N LYS A 380 8.00 1.00 2.69
CA LYS A 380 9.05 1.83 2.04
C LYS A 380 10.39 1.88 2.80
N THR A 381 10.36 2.33 4.06
CA THR A 381 11.56 2.42 4.93
C THR A 381 12.16 1.05 5.22
N THR A 382 11.34 0.01 5.39
CA THR A 382 11.79 -1.37 5.63
C THR A 382 12.52 -1.94 4.42
N MET A 383 12.05 -1.62 3.20
CA MET A 383 12.71 -1.95 1.93
C MET A 383 14.05 -1.21 1.80
N VAL A 384 14.12 0.09 2.13
CA VAL A 384 15.39 0.84 2.19
C VAL A 384 16.37 0.21 3.17
N GLN A 385 15.92 -0.13 4.37
CA GLN A 385 16.74 -0.81 5.37
C GLN A 385 17.25 -2.16 4.86
N LYS A 386 16.42 -2.92 4.13
CA LYS A 386 16.82 -4.19 3.51
C LYS A 386 17.84 -4.01 2.38
N ILE A 387 17.69 -2.98 1.55
CA ILE A 387 18.65 -2.62 0.49
C ILE A 387 20.03 -2.34 1.12
N VAL A 388 20.09 -1.48 2.14
CA VAL A 388 21.33 -1.12 2.84
C VAL A 388 21.98 -2.35 3.49
N HIS A 389 21.18 -3.18 4.18
CA HIS A 389 21.64 -4.43 4.79
C HIS A 389 22.22 -5.42 3.75
N ASP A 390 21.48 -5.69 2.67
CA ASP A 390 21.90 -6.68 1.68
C ASP A 390 23.11 -6.19 0.86
N TRP A 391 23.22 -4.89 0.59
CA TRP A 391 24.42 -4.28 0.01
C TRP A 391 25.61 -4.39 0.95
N SER A 392 25.44 -4.11 2.25
CA SER A 392 26.52 -4.20 3.24
C SER A 392 27.07 -5.62 3.37
N THR A 393 26.21 -6.62 3.19
CA THR A 393 26.57 -8.05 3.14
C THR A 393 26.95 -8.55 1.74
N GLY A 394 27.13 -7.66 0.77
CA GLY A 394 27.63 -7.96 -0.59
C GLY A 394 26.66 -8.70 -1.52
N LYS A 395 25.38 -8.84 -1.13
CA LYS A 395 24.38 -9.63 -1.88
C LYS A 395 23.80 -8.92 -3.09
N ILE A 396 23.75 -7.59 -3.04
CA ILE A 396 23.15 -6.73 -4.08
C ILE A 396 24.05 -5.52 -4.36
N TYR A 397 23.93 -4.96 -5.57
CA TYR A 397 24.64 -3.76 -6.03
C TYR A 397 26.15 -3.71 -5.70
N PRO A 398 26.94 -4.75 -6.03
CA PRO A 398 28.37 -4.82 -5.71
C PRO A 398 29.22 -3.73 -6.41
N HIS A 399 28.68 -3.09 -7.46
CA HIS A 399 29.30 -1.95 -8.15
C HIS A 399 29.22 -0.62 -7.36
N PHE A 400 28.40 -0.53 -6.30
CA PHE A 400 28.45 0.61 -5.39
C PHE A 400 29.44 0.34 -4.26
N HIS A 401 30.46 1.18 -4.16
CA HIS A 401 31.50 1.12 -3.14
C HIS A 401 31.03 1.73 -1.82
N PHE A 402 30.19 2.77 -1.87
CA PHE A 402 29.67 3.47 -0.67
C PHE A 402 28.18 3.79 -0.85
N VAL A 403 27.41 3.68 0.25
CA VAL A 403 25.96 3.91 0.27
C VAL A 403 25.60 4.87 1.40
N PHE A 404 25.10 6.06 1.05
CA PHE A 404 24.72 7.10 1.99
C PHE A 404 23.20 7.11 2.17
N ALA A 405 22.70 6.62 3.30
CA ALA A 405 21.28 6.51 3.58
C ALA A 405 20.79 7.60 4.54
N PHE A 406 20.05 8.57 4.03
CA PHE A 406 19.48 9.68 4.78
C PHE A 406 17.96 9.54 4.89
N LYS A 407 17.42 9.80 6.09
CA LYS A 407 15.98 9.93 6.33
C LYS A 407 15.62 11.41 6.35
N PHE A 408 14.68 11.83 5.52
CA PHE A 408 14.27 13.23 5.45
C PHE A 408 13.76 13.80 6.79
N ARG A 409 13.14 12.95 7.62
CA ARG A 409 12.72 13.28 8.99
C ARG A 409 13.88 13.66 9.92
N ASP A 410 15.06 13.05 9.75
CA ASP A 410 16.26 13.37 10.53
C ASP A 410 17.00 14.57 9.94
N LEU A 411 17.05 14.69 8.60
CA LEU A 411 17.54 15.87 7.87
C LEU A 411 16.85 17.18 8.30
N ASN A 412 15.57 17.11 8.69
CA ASN A 412 14.79 18.25 9.19
C ASN A 412 15.31 18.93 10.47
N ARG A 413 16.30 18.35 11.16
CA ARG A 413 16.96 18.96 12.33
C ARG A 413 18.09 19.92 11.95
N LEU A 414 18.45 19.98 10.66
CA LEU A 414 19.52 20.83 10.15
C LEU A 414 18.91 22.15 9.64
N HIS A 415 19.02 23.20 10.46
CA HIS A 415 18.40 24.50 10.19
C HIS A 415 19.28 25.47 9.36
N ASP A 416 20.57 25.17 9.21
CA ASP A 416 21.58 26.04 8.58
C ASP A 416 21.91 25.70 7.10
N ARG A 417 22.59 26.64 6.43
CA ARG A 417 23.34 26.34 5.18
C ARG A 417 24.51 25.40 5.49
N THR A 418 24.42 24.17 4.98
CA THR A 418 25.38 23.08 5.18
C THR A 418 26.07 22.68 3.86
N THR A 419 27.01 21.74 3.91
CA THR A 419 27.71 21.18 2.75
C THR A 419 27.43 19.68 2.68
N LEU A 420 27.65 19.04 1.52
CA LEU A 420 27.55 17.58 1.44
C LEU A 420 28.66 16.91 2.27
N ASN A 421 29.87 17.48 2.26
CA ASN A 421 30.99 17.01 3.09
C ASN A 421 30.63 17.05 4.59
N ARG A 422 29.99 18.12 5.07
CA ARG A 422 29.52 18.22 6.46
C ARG A 422 28.40 17.22 6.75
N LEU A 423 27.42 17.09 5.86
CA LEU A 423 26.27 16.18 6.04
C LEU A 423 26.72 14.72 6.19
N ILE A 424 27.63 14.27 5.32
CA ILE A 424 28.21 12.92 5.38
C ILE A 424 29.15 12.79 6.58
N GLY A 425 29.96 13.82 6.87
CA GLY A 425 30.85 13.82 8.03
C GLY A 425 30.14 13.84 9.39
N GLU A 426 28.91 14.35 9.49
CA GLU A 426 28.10 14.31 10.71
C GLU A 426 27.48 12.91 10.93
N GLN A 427 26.99 12.25 9.87
CA GLN A 427 26.39 10.92 9.98
C GLN A 427 27.41 9.75 9.95
N TYR A 428 28.54 9.94 9.28
CA TYR A 428 29.59 8.93 9.08
C TYR A 428 30.99 9.52 9.39
N PRO A 429 31.33 9.79 10.67
CA PRO A 429 32.52 10.57 11.02
C PRO A 429 33.86 10.01 10.54
N TYR A 430 33.96 8.67 10.39
CA TYR A 430 35.15 7.99 9.88
C TYR A 430 35.42 8.21 8.38
N LEU A 431 34.47 8.79 7.62
CA LEU A 431 34.67 9.12 6.20
C LEU A 431 35.27 10.53 5.99
N ARG A 432 35.29 11.39 7.02
CA ARG A 432 35.66 12.82 6.90
C ARG A 432 37.00 13.07 6.20
N GLY A 433 38.00 12.23 6.46
CA GLY A 433 39.36 12.39 5.92
C GLY A 433 39.57 11.82 4.51
N VAL A 434 38.53 11.26 3.87
CA VAL A 434 38.66 10.59 2.56
C VAL A 434 37.55 10.95 1.56
N LEU A 435 36.67 11.89 1.90
CA LEU A 435 35.54 12.29 1.06
C LEU A 435 35.98 12.71 -0.35
N ASP A 436 37.08 13.44 -0.45
CA ASP A 436 37.57 13.98 -1.71
C ASP A 436 38.18 12.90 -2.63
N GLU A 437 38.50 11.72 -2.08
CA GLU A 437 38.82 10.51 -2.85
C GLU A 437 37.54 9.85 -3.38
N LEU A 438 36.48 9.78 -2.56
CA LEU A 438 35.17 9.26 -2.98
C LEU A 438 34.56 10.09 -4.12
N TRP A 439 34.80 11.40 -4.14
CA TRP A 439 34.30 12.31 -5.19
C TRP A 439 34.99 12.15 -6.55
N LYS A 440 36.07 11.36 -6.65
CA LYS A 440 36.68 10.97 -7.93
C LYS A 440 35.96 9.80 -8.60
N HIS A 441 35.33 8.93 -7.81
CA HIS A 441 34.70 7.67 -8.24
C HIS A 441 33.18 7.72 -8.08
N GLN A 442 32.57 8.77 -8.61
CA GLN A 442 31.18 9.15 -8.37
C GLN A 442 30.19 8.08 -8.81
N GLU A 443 30.49 7.39 -9.90
CA GLU A 443 29.76 6.24 -10.46
C GLU A 443 29.62 5.06 -9.48
N THR A 444 30.50 4.96 -8.49
CA THR A 444 30.48 3.93 -7.44
C THR A 444 29.66 4.33 -6.20
N LEU A 445 29.01 5.50 -6.22
CA LEU A 445 28.28 6.03 -5.07
C LEU A 445 26.76 5.90 -5.25
N LEU A 446 26.07 5.49 -4.18
CA LEU A 446 24.60 5.50 -4.12
C LEU A 446 24.12 6.33 -2.91
N PHE A 447 23.27 7.32 -3.19
CA PHE A 447 22.53 8.06 -2.17
C PHE A 447 21.09 7.52 -2.06
N ILE A 448 20.63 7.23 -0.84
CA ILE A 448 19.26 6.83 -0.57
C ILE A 448 18.60 7.89 0.32
N LEU A 449 17.46 8.42 -0.12
CA LEU A 449 16.73 9.52 0.51
C LEU A 449 15.31 9.03 0.86
N ASP A 450 15.12 8.61 2.10
CA ASP A 450 13.90 7.95 2.57
C ASP A 450 12.88 8.95 3.14
N GLY A 451 11.64 8.91 2.62
CA GLY A 451 10.48 9.66 3.11
C GLY A 451 10.40 11.11 2.62
N LEU A 452 10.39 11.37 1.30
CA LEU A 452 10.31 12.74 0.75
C LEU A 452 9.08 13.52 1.26
N ASP A 453 7.97 12.82 1.49
CA ASP A 453 6.75 13.34 2.13
C ASP A 453 6.95 13.85 3.57
N GLU A 454 8.07 13.52 4.21
CA GLU A 454 8.39 13.92 5.59
C GLU A 454 9.40 15.08 5.67
N PHE A 455 9.94 15.58 4.54
CA PHE A 455 10.93 16.66 4.53
C PHE A 455 10.30 18.03 4.89
N ARG A 456 11.12 19.01 5.30
CA ARG A 456 10.74 20.43 5.53
C ARG A 456 11.21 21.39 4.44
N GLY A 457 12.36 21.17 3.80
CA GLY A 457 12.87 22.12 2.80
C GLY A 457 12.06 22.11 1.50
N ARG A 458 11.51 23.25 1.04
CA ARG A 458 10.85 23.32 -0.28
C ARG A 458 11.85 22.98 -1.38
N ILE A 459 11.62 21.84 -2.03
CA ILE A 459 12.26 21.48 -3.29
C ILE A 459 11.23 21.75 -4.39
N ASP A 460 11.66 22.46 -5.42
CA ASP A 460 10.82 22.85 -6.53
C ASP A 460 11.61 22.55 -7.79
N PHE A 461 11.11 21.60 -8.58
CA PHE A 461 11.80 21.11 -9.77
C PHE A 461 11.44 21.90 -11.05
N ALA A 462 10.55 22.89 -10.94
CA ALA A 462 10.24 23.86 -11.99
C ALA A 462 10.94 25.22 -11.76
N ASP A 463 11.37 25.54 -10.53
CA ASP A 463 12.10 26.77 -10.20
C ASP A 463 13.51 26.81 -10.85
N SER A 464 13.56 27.26 -12.10
CA SER A 464 14.78 27.42 -12.92
C SER A 464 15.84 28.32 -12.27
N ARG A 465 15.46 29.15 -11.30
CA ARG A 465 16.41 29.96 -10.52
C ARG A 465 17.39 29.12 -9.71
N ARG A 466 17.11 27.84 -9.41
CA ARG A 466 18.09 26.94 -8.79
C ARG A 466 19.33 26.69 -9.67
N ASP A 467 19.20 26.92 -10.97
CA ASP A 467 20.26 26.69 -11.95
C ASP A 467 21.00 27.99 -12.33
N THR A 468 20.31 29.14 -12.21
CA THR A 468 20.84 30.46 -12.60
C THR A 468 21.25 31.35 -11.41
N GLU A 469 20.67 31.22 -10.22
CA GLU A 469 21.10 31.95 -9.02
C GLU A 469 22.36 31.32 -8.41
N PRO A 470 23.52 32.02 -8.36
CA PRO A 470 24.76 31.48 -7.78
C PRO A 470 24.57 30.99 -6.34
N GLN A 471 23.79 31.72 -5.54
CA GLN A 471 23.49 31.38 -4.14
C GLN A 471 22.69 30.08 -3.93
N ARG A 472 22.11 29.49 -4.98
CA ARG A 472 21.38 28.20 -4.95
C ARG A 472 22.11 27.07 -5.66
N ARG A 473 23.06 27.39 -6.54
CA ARG A 473 23.72 26.44 -7.43
C ARG A 473 24.65 25.51 -6.65
N CYS A 474 24.11 24.40 -6.14
CA CYS A 474 24.89 23.37 -5.47
C CYS A 474 25.53 22.44 -6.51
N THR A 475 26.77 22.73 -6.94
CA THR A 475 27.50 21.90 -7.92
C THR A 475 28.65 21.09 -7.32
N GLU A 476 29.21 21.53 -6.20
CA GLU A 476 30.37 20.89 -5.56
C GLU A 476 30.06 20.48 -4.10
N PRO A 477 30.63 19.38 -3.57
CA PRO A 477 30.32 18.86 -2.23
C PRO A 477 30.62 19.81 -1.06
N GLU A 478 31.52 20.77 -1.26
CA GLU A 478 31.91 21.78 -0.27
C GLU A 478 31.01 23.03 -0.25
N PHE A 479 30.15 23.24 -1.26
CA PHE A 479 29.38 24.48 -1.34
C PHE A 479 28.33 24.55 -0.22
N ARG A 480 28.33 25.66 0.52
CA ARG A 480 27.37 25.92 1.62
C ARG A 480 26.00 26.28 1.07
N CYS A 481 25.18 25.28 0.79
CA CYS A 481 23.85 25.42 0.19
C CYS A 481 22.72 25.18 1.21
N LYS A 482 21.46 25.46 0.86
CA LYS A 482 20.32 24.98 1.64
C LYS A 482 20.18 23.48 1.41
N LEU A 483 19.69 22.74 2.40
CA LEU A 483 19.56 21.29 2.30
C LEU A 483 18.61 20.84 1.17
N SER A 484 17.60 21.66 0.82
CA SER A 484 16.76 21.43 -0.35
C SER A 484 17.46 21.66 -1.69
N ASP A 485 18.51 22.48 -1.76
CA ASP A 485 19.33 22.68 -2.97
C ASP A 485 20.33 21.52 -3.14
N ILE A 486 20.92 21.02 -2.04
CA ILE A 486 21.76 19.81 -2.06
C ILE A 486 20.97 18.61 -2.59
N VAL A 487 19.77 18.37 -2.03
CA VAL A 487 18.89 17.27 -2.45
C VAL A 487 18.41 17.44 -3.89
N TYR A 488 18.04 18.67 -4.29
CA TYR A 488 17.70 18.99 -5.67
C TYR A 488 18.82 18.62 -6.63
N SER A 489 20.05 19.05 -6.33
CA SER A 489 21.20 18.82 -7.20
C SER A 489 21.62 17.34 -7.28
N LEU A 490 21.52 16.57 -6.20
CA LEU A 490 21.76 15.11 -6.25
C LEU A 490 20.74 14.42 -7.16
N ILE A 491 19.44 14.70 -6.98
CA ILE A 491 18.37 14.08 -7.78
C ILE A 491 18.50 14.47 -9.27
N GLN A 492 18.86 15.74 -9.56
CA GLN A 492 19.02 16.27 -10.91
C GLN A 492 20.42 16.04 -11.52
N LYS A 493 21.32 15.31 -10.84
CA LYS A 493 22.70 15.00 -11.28
C LYS A 493 23.57 16.25 -11.53
N LYS A 494 23.30 17.34 -10.80
CA LYS A 494 24.06 18.61 -10.80
C LYS A 494 25.15 18.66 -9.73
N LEU A 495 24.98 17.86 -8.68
CA LEU A 495 26.01 17.54 -7.69
C LEU A 495 26.32 16.04 -7.84
N LEU A 496 27.61 15.70 -7.94
CA LEU A 496 28.10 14.34 -8.18
C LEU A 496 27.39 13.64 -9.37
N PRO A 497 27.50 14.14 -10.62
CA PRO A 497 26.76 13.63 -11.79
C PRO A 497 26.84 12.12 -12.03
N GLY A 498 27.94 11.46 -11.64
CA GLY A 498 28.08 10.00 -11.75
C GLY A 498 27.26 9.19 -10.73
N CYS A 499 26.87 9.78 -9.59
CA CYS A 499 26.26 9.01 -8.49
C CYS A 499 24.85 8.51 -8.82
N SER A 500 24.48 7.37 -8.25
CA SER A 500 23.10 6.88 -8.27
C SER A 500 22.31 7.43 -7.08
N VAL A 501 20.99 7.59 -7.26
CA VAL A 501 20.09 8.14 -6.23
C VAL A 501 18.80 7.34 -6.19
N LEU A 502 18.36 6.92 -5.00
CA LEU A 502 17.02 6.39 -4.72
C LEU A 502 16.27 7.33 -3.80
N VAL A 503 15.05 7.72 -4.19
CA VAL A 503 14.13 8.49 -3.34
C VAL A 503 12.90 7.62 -3.04
N THR A 504 12.48 7.56 -1.77
CA THR A 504 11.16 7.01 -1.42
C THR A 504 10.16 8.12 -1.10
N SER A 505 8.89 7.90 -1.41
CA SER A 505 7.84 8.91 -1.21
C SER A 505 6.47 8.24 -1.03
N ARG A 506 5.56 8.88 -0.30
CA ARG A 506 4.11 8.69 -0.54
C ARG A 506 3.72 9.20 -1.92
N PRO A 507 2.65 8.66 -2.53
CA PRO A 507 1.99 9.21 -3.71
C PRO A 507 1.78 10.73 -3.63
N THR A 508 1.33 11.24 -2.48
CA THR A 508 1.03 12.67 -2.25
C THR A 508 2.19 13.64 -2.58
N ALA A 509 3.43 13.24 -2.33
CA ALA A 509 4.60 14.08 -2.61
C ALA A 509 5.24 13.82 -4.00
N LEU A 510 4.74 12.88 -4.82
CA LEU A 510 5.26 12.64 -6.17
C LEU A 510 5.09 13.84 -7.11
N GLN A 511 4.09 14.69 -6.87
CA GLN A 511 3.90 15.91 -7.67
C GLN A 511 5.11 16.86 -7.61
N LEU A 512 5.89 16.85 -6.53
CA LEU A 512 7.17 17.56 -6.43
C LEU A 512 8.16 17.04 -7.49
N LEU A 513 8.21 15.73 -7.67
CA LEU A 513 9.13 15.03 -8.58
C LEU A 513 8.63 15.00 -10.04
N ALA A 514 7.42 15.49 -10.34
CA ALA A 514 6.82 15.41 -11.68
C ALA A 514 7.62 16.13 -12.79
N LYS A 515 8.50 17.07 -12.42
CA LYS A 515 9.45 17.76 -13.32
C LYS A 515 10.92 17.33 -13.12
N ALA A 516 11.19 16.37 -12.23
CA ALA A 516 12.54 15.87 -11.97
C ALA A 516 13.02 14.89 -13.06
N ARG A 517 14.33 14.90 -13.35
CA ARG A 517 14.99 13.98 -14.28
C ARG A 517 15.24 12.63 -13.61
N VAL A 518 14.17 11.83 -13.51
CA VAL A 518 14.14 10.51 -12.87
C VAL A 518 14.15 9.40 -13.93
N SER A 519 15.16 8.54 -13.89
CA SER A 519 15.38 7.40 -14.79
C SER A 519 14.36 6.26 -14.57
N VAL A 520 14.08 5.90 -13.32
CA VAL A 520 13.24 4.75 -12.94
C VAL A 520 12.11 5.21 -12.03
N TRP A 521 10.87 4.91 -12.40
CA TRP A 521 9.67 5.15 -11.59
C TRP A 521 9.07 3.82 -11.18
N ALA A 522 8.82 3.65 -9.89
CA ALA A 522 8.33 2.41 -9.32
C ALA A 522 7.23 2.64 -8.27
N GLU A 523 6.30 1.68 -8.16
CA GLU A 523 5.23 1.66 -7.15
C GLU A 523 5.29 0.35 -6.36
N ILE A 524 5.19 0.42 -5.03
CA ILE A 524 5.07 -0.76 -4.16
C ILE A 524 3.59 -1.16 -4.07
N LEU A 525 3.23 -2.30 -4.65
CA LEU A 525 1.91 -2.94 -4.53
C LEU A 525 1.75 -3.78 -3.25
N GLY A 526 2.85 -4.10 -2.55
CA GLY A 526 2.84 -4.89 -1.32
C GLY A 526 2.86 -6.40 -1.56
N PHE A 527 2.13 -7.17 -0.75
CA PHE A 527 2.10 -8.63 -0.79
C PHE A 527 1.00 -9.18 -1.72
N VAL A 528 1.36 -10.08 -2.63
CA VAL A 528 0.50 -10.54 -3.74
C VAL A 528 0.48 -12.08 -3.80
N GLY A 529 -0.45 -12.68 -3.04
CA GLY A 529 -0.53 -14.13 -2.87
C GLY A 529 0.40 -14.61 -1.76
N GLU A 530 1.33 -15.51 -2.07
CA GLU A 530 2.18 -16.24 -1.11
C GLU A 530 2.94 -15.35 -0.11
N GLU A 531 3.33 -14.13 -0.51
CA GLU A 531 4.03 -13.18 0.37
C GLU A 531 3.17 -12.82 1.60
N ARG A 532 1.82 -12.86 1.50
CA ARG A 532 0.91 -12.70 2.65
C ARG A 532 1.10 -13.84 3.65
N ARG A 533 1.09 -15.08 3.16
CA ARG A 533 1.26 -16.30 3.97
C ARG A 533 2.65 -16.38 4.61
N GLU A 534 3.69 -16.06 3.84
CA GLU A 534 5.08 -16.01 4.29
C GLU A 534 5.25 -15.03 5.46
N TYR A 535 4.62 -13.85 5.39
CA TYR A 535 4.68 -12.86 6.46
C TYR A 535 4.16 -13.39 7.81
N PHE A 536 3.01 -14.08 7.84
CA PHE A 536 2.49 -14.62 9.10
C PHE A 536 3.35 -15.77 9.65
N HIS A 537 3.94 -16.61 8.80
CA HIS A 537 4.90 -17.65 9.21
C HIS A 537 6.20 -17.07 9.77
N LYS A 538 6.66 -15.93 9.22
CA LYS A 538 7.76 -15.13 9.78
C LYS A 538 7.39 -14.33 11.03
N PHE A 539 6.10 -14.06 11.25
CA PHE A 539 5.63 -13.25 12.37
C PHE A 539 5.59 -14.03 13.70
N PHE A 540 5.20 -15.30 13.69
CA PHE A 540 5.14 -16.13 14.90
C PHE A 540 6.29 -17.12 14.95
N GLU A 541 6.90 -17.28 16.12
CA GLU A 541 7.88 -18.36 16.38
C GLU A 541 7.17 -19.73 16.34
N ASP A 542 6.00 -19.82 16.97
CA ASP A 542 5.11 -20.98 16.93
C ASP A 542 4.38 -21.05 15.57
N GLN A 543 4.72 -22.05 14.77
CA GLN A 543 4.17 -22.25 13.43
C GLN A 543 2.73 -22.82 13.45
N GLU A 544 2.27 -23.43 14.56
CA GLU A 544 0.84 -23.76 14.71
C GLU A 544 0.02 -22.48 14.88
N VAL A 545 0.52 -21.53 15.67
CA VAL A 545 -0.08 -20.20 15.82
C VAL A 545 -0.05 -19.43 14.49
N ALA A 546 1.06 -19.49 13.74
CA ALA A 546 1.14 -18.89 12.41
C ALA A 546 0.08 -19.44 11.45
N ALA A 547 -0.03 -20.77 11.34
CA ALA A 547 -1.00 -21.42 10.46
C ALA A 547 -2.45 -21.12 10.88
N ALA A 548 -2.75 -21.13 12.18
CA ALA A 548 -4.09 -20.86 12.69
C ALA A 548 -4.52 -19.38 12.52
N VAL A 549 -3.61 -18.43 12.78
CA VAL A 549 -3.85 -17.00 12.53
C VAL A 549 -4.00 -16.71 11.04
N TYR A 550 -3.12 -17.27 10.20
CA TYR A 550 -3.19 -17.08 8.75
C TYR A 550 -4.48 -17.67 8.18
N SER A 551 -4.83 -18.91 8.54
CA SER A 551 -6.08 -19.55 8.10
C SER A 551 -7.30 -18.69 8.48
N HIS A 552 -7.37 -18.18 9.70
CA HIS A 552 -8.48 -17.32 10.11
C HIS A 552 -8.52 -15.95 9.38
N VAL A 553 -7.38 -15.42 8.93
CA VAL A 553 -7.31 -14.24 8.06
C VAL A 553 -7.72 -14.58 6.62
N GLU A 554 -7.36 -15.76 6.13
CA GLU A 554 -7.70 -16.28 4.79
C GLU A 554 -9.20 -16.59 4.67
N GLU A 555 -9.83 -17.09 5.73
CA GLU A 555 -11.29 -17.28 5.84
C GLU A 555 -12.10 -15.98 5.66
N ASN A 556 -11.51 -14.81 5.93
CA ASN A 556 -12.20 -13.52 5.87
C ASN A 556 -11.54 -12.62 4.81
N GLU A 557 -12.15 -12.59 3.61
CA GLU A 557 -11.61 -11.87 2.46
C GLU A 557 -11.32 -10.38 2.73
N LEU A 558 -12.12 -9.70 3.56
CA LEU A 558 -11.83 -8.30 3.90
C LEU A 558 -10.48 -8.18 4.61
N LEU A 559 -10.14 -9.11 5.51
CA LEU A 559 -8.83 -9.18 6.15
C LEU A 559 -7.74 -9.58 5.15
N LEU A 560 -7.98 -10.63 4.35
CA LEU A 560 -7.01 -11.13 3.35
C LEU A 560 -6.69 -10.11 2.25
N THR A 561 -7.67 -9.30 1.81
CA THR A 561 -7.47 -8.18 0.88
C THR A 561 -6.64 -7.09 1.54
N MET A 562 -6.95 -6.70 2.78
CA MET A 562 -6.16 -5.72 3.54
C MET A 562 -4.70 -6.18 3.77
N CYS A 563 -4.46 -7.50 3.86
CA CYS A 563 -3.11 -8.08 3.95
C CYS A 563 -2.19 -7.84 2.73
N TYR A 564 -2.63 -7.12 1.70
CA TYR A 564 -1.68 -6.59 0.71
C TYR A 564 -0.66 -5.64 1.35
N ASN A 565 -1.04 -4.89 2.38
CA ASN A 565 -0.20 -3.88 3.02
C ASN A 565 0.37 -4.42 4.36
N PRO A 566 1.72 -4.51 4.54
CA PRO A 566 2.34 -5.13 5.70
C PRO A 566 1.90 -4.58 7.06
N SER A 567 1.48 -3.31 7.14
CA SER A 567 1.00 -2.73 8.40
C SER A 567 -0.28 -3.39 8.90
N TYR A 568 -1.16 -3.88 8.01
CA TYR A 568 -2.31 -4.69 8.42
C TYR A 568 -1.88 -6.07 8.89
N CYS A 569 -0.97 -6.75 8.19
CA CYS A 569 -0.49 -8.06 8.63
C CYS A 569 0.09 -7.99 10.04
N TRP A 570 0.82 -6.91 10.35
CA TRP A 570 1.29 -6.58 11.71
C TRP A 570 0.14 -6.38 12.72
N ILE A 571 -0.86 -5.56 12.38
CA ILE A 571 -2.05 -5.31 13.21
C ILE A 571 -2.82 -6.61 13.49
N LEU A 572 -3.06 -7.41 12.45
CA LEU A 572 -3.80 -8.67 12.51
C LEU A 572 -3.07 -9.70 13.34
N ALA A 573 -1.76 -9.88 13.13
CA ALA A 573 -0.97 -10.85 13.87
C ALA A 573 -0.89 -10.50 15.37
N LEU A 574 -0.72 -9.22 15.74
CA LEU A 574 -0.77 -8.79 17.14
C LEU A 574 -2.17 -8.92 17.76
N SER A 575 -3.25 -8.72 16.98
CA SER A 575 -4.62 -8.77 17.49
C SER A 575 -5.18 -10.19 17.60
N LEU A 576 -4.81 -11.09 16.68
CA LEU A 576 -5.30 -12.47 16.63
C LEU A 576 -4.41 -13.46 17.37
N GLY A 577 -3.08 -13.29 17.33
CA GLY A 577 -2.11 -14.19 17.96
C GLY A 577 -2.40 -14.60 19.41
N PRO A 578 -2.84 -13.68 20.31
CA PRO A 578 -3.21 -14.03 21.68
C PRO A 578 -4.31 -15.08 21.80
N PHE A 579 -5.26 -15.15 20.86
CA PHE A 579 -6.38 -16.11 20.89
C PHE A 579 -5.95 -17.54 20.53
N PHE A 580 -4.92 -17.70 19.71
CA PHE A 580 -4.41 -19.00 19.26
C PHE A 580 -3.24 -19.52 20.11
N THR A 581 -2.61 -18.65 20.91
CA THR A 581 -1.52 -19.04 21.81
C THR A 581 -1.99 -19.96 22.95
N ARG A 582 -1.35 -21.12 23.11
CA ARG A 582 -1.67 -22.18 24.11
C ARG A 582 -1.76 -21.70 25.59
N LYS A 583 -1.27 -20.50 25.92
CA LYS A 583 -1.37 -19.89 27.27
C LYS A 583 -2.71 -19.21 27.58
N HIS A 584 -3.59 -19.00 26.59
CA HIS A 584 -4.87 -18.28 26.75
C HIS A 584 -6.11 -19.07 26.32
N SER A 585 -5.94 -20.34 25.96
CA SER A 585 -6.85 -21.20 25.15
C SER A 585 -8.26 -21.50 25.70
N HIS A 586 -8.66 -20.98 26.87
CA HIS A 586 -9.86 -21.48 27.59
C HIS A 586 -10.84 -20.43 28.12
N LYS A 587 -10.72 -19.14 27.75
CA LYS A 587 -11.67 -18.09 28.23
C LYS A 587 -12.23 -17.10 27.22
N GLN A 588 -11.63 -16.94 26.03
CA GLN A 588 -12.15 -16.02 25.00
C GLN A 588 -12.31 -16.73 23.66
N ARG A 589 -13.38 -16.40 22.93
CA ARG A 589 -13.59 -16.87 21.55
C ARG A 589 -12.83 -15.96 20.60
N VAL A 590 -12.22 -16.52 19.55
CA VAL A 590 -11.62 -15.76 18.44
C VAL A 590 -12.68 -14.78 17.88
N PRO A 591 -12.32 -13.52 17.57
CA PRO A 591 -13.19 -12.61 16.82
C PRO A 591 -13.69 -13.28 15.54
N LYS A 592 -14.97 -13.14 15.20
CA LYS A 592 -15.54 -13.74 13.97
C LYS A 592 -15.74 -12.74 12.83
N THR A 593 -15.72 -11.45 13.14
CA THR A 593 -16.09 -10.38 12.22
C THR A 593 -15.03 -9.29 12.26
N VAL A 594 -14.91 -8.50 11.20
CA VAL A 594 -13.90 -7.44 11.07
C VAL A 594 -14.09 -6.42 12.20
N THR A 595 -15.33 -6.10 12.58
CA THR A 595 -15.61 -5.17 13.67
C THR A 595 -15.19 -5.70 15.04
N GLN A 596 -15.38 -6.99 15.33
CA GLN A 596 -14.94 -7.59 16.60
C GLN A 596 -13.42 -7.55 16.75
N LEU A 597 -12.70 -7.80 15.65
CA LEU A 597 -11.25 -7.71 15.56
C LEU A 597 -10.73 -6.28 15.77
N PHE A 598 -11.30 -5.28 15.08
CA PHE A 598 -10.89 -3.88 15.27
C PHE A 598 -11.31 -3.34 16.65
N SER A 599 -12.40 -3.84 17.23
CA SER A 599 -12.76 -3.59 18.63
C SER A 599 -11.69 -4.12 19.59
N TYR A 600 -11.12 -5.31 19.34
CA TYR A 600 -10.01 -5.84 20.13
C TYR A 600 -8.70 -5.04 19.94
N TYR A 601 -8.43 -4.56 18.72
CA TYR A 601 -7.29 -3.67 18.43
C TYR A 601 -7.39 -2.35 19.23
N ILE A 602 -8.53 -1.65 19.16
CA ILE A 602 -8.74 -0.40 19.92
C ILE A 602 -8.79 -0.67 21.43
N TYR A 603 -9.41 -1.77 21.88
CA TYR A 603 -9.34 -2.23 23.28
C TYR A 603 -7.89 -2.38 23.75
N SER A 604 -7.02 -2.95 22.93
CA SER A 604 -5.61 -3.15 23.27
C SER A 604 -4.87 -1.82 23.43
N ILE A 605 -5.06 -0.86 22.52
CA ILE A 605 -4.49 0.50 22.67
C ILE A 605 -5.02 1.16 23.94
N LEU A 606 -6.34 1.17 24.16
CA LEU A 606 -6.96 1.76 25.36
C LEU A 606 -6.43 1.10 26.64
N SER A 607 -6.28 -0.22 26.68
CA SER A 607 -5.79 -0.94 27.87
C SER A 607 -4.32 -0.64 28.24
N HIS A 608 -3.52 -0.11 27.31
CA HIS A 608 -2.13 0.26 27.55
C HIS A 608 -1.92 1.79 27.68
N HIS A 609 -2.80 2.61 27.09
CA HIS A 609 -2.61 4.07 26.98
C HIS A 609 -3.67 4.93 27.70
N SER A 610 -4.84 4.39 28.08
CA SER A 610 -5.94 5.17 28.70
C SER A 610 -5.56 5.90 30.00
N VAL A 611 -4.56 5.41 30.74
CA VAL A 611 -4.05 6.04 31.99
C VAL A 611 -3.53 7.47 31.78
N LYS A 612 -3.32 7.90 30.53
CA LYS A 612 -2.92 9.27 30.15
C LYS A 612 -4.07 10.17 29.68
N MET A 613 -5.30 9.66 29.64
CA MET A 613 -6.44 10.33 29.00
C MET A 613 -7.49 10.67 30.06
N GLU A 614 -7.74 11.96 30.30
CA GLU A 614 -8.65 12.44 31.36
C GLU A 614 -10.11 11.99 31.14
N SER A 615 -10.57 12.00 29.88
CA SER A 615 -11.82 11.37 29.47
C SER A 615 -11.62 10.57 28.17
N PRO A 616 -11.38 9.24 28.24
CA PRO A 616 -11.23 8.41 27.05
C PRO A 616 -12.46 8.45 26.12
N ARG A 617 -13.67 8.65 26.66
CA ARG A 617 -14.91 8.74 25.89
C ARG A 617 -14.96 9.99 25.03
N ASP A 618 -14.80 11.17 25.63
CA ASP A 618 -14.95 12.45 24.93
C ASP A 618 -13.81 12.66 23.93
N VAL A 619 -12.60 12.22 24.31
CA VAL A 619 -11.43 12.22 23.44
C VAL A 619 -11.65 11.29 22.24
N MET A 620 -12.19 10.08 22.42
CA MET A 620 -12.52 9.17 21.31
C MET A 620 -13.65 9.71 20.41
N LEU A 621 -14.67 10.34 20.99
CA LEU A 621 -15.78 10.97 20.27
C LEU A 621 -15.26 12.06 19.31
N LYS A 622 -14.45 13.00 19.81
CA LYS A 622 -13.85 14.08 19.00
C LYS A 622 -12.96 13.55 17.88
N ILE A 623 -12.11 12.53 18.16
CA ILE A 623 -11.30 11.88 17.09
C ILE A 623 -12.22 11.31 16.01
N GLY A 624 -13.33 10.65 16.38
CA GLY A 624 -14.24 10.02 15.43
C GLY A 624 -15.05 11.00 14.60
N GLU A 625 -15.40 12.18 15.13
CA GLU A 625 -16.04 13.26 14.35
C GLU A 625 -15.05 13.86 13.31
N MET A 626 -13.79 14.04 13.69
CA MET A 626 -12.71 14.39 12.76
C MET A 626 -12.49 13.29 11.71
N ALA A 627 -12.42 12.02 12.15
CA ALA A 627 -12.21 10.86 11.29
C ALA A 627 -13.33 10.68 10.24
N PHE A 628 -14.59 10.81 10.67
CA PHE A 628 -15.76 10.76 9.79
C PHE A 628 -15.73 11.91 8.78
N THR A 629 -15.31 13.11 9.21
CA THR A 629 -15.11 14.26 8.34
C THR A 629 -14.00 14.00 7.31
N GLY A 630 -12.94 13.30 7.69
CA GLY A 630 -11.91 12.84 6.76
C GLY A 630 -12.46 11.88 5.70
N VAL A 631 -13.12 10.79 6.10
CA VAL A 631 -13.74 9.82 5.16
C VAL A 631 -14.75 10.54 4.23
N SER A 632 -15.57 11.42 4.80
CA SER A 632 -16.52 12.29 4.11
C SER A 632 -15.93 13.19 3.02
N HIS A 633 -14.65 13.53 3.08
CA HIS A 633 -13.99 14.44 2.13
C HIS A 633 -12.76 13.81 1.47
N ARG A 634 -12.62 12.48 1.57
CA ARG A 634 -11.47 11.72 1.05
C ARG A 634 -10.12 12.20 1.63
N ASN A 635 -10.15 12.79 2.84
CA ASN A 635 -8.99 13.27 3.55
C ASN A 635 -8.48 12.25 4.60
N ILE A 636 -7.15 12.14 4.66
CA ILE A 636 -6.37 11.24 5.53
C ILE A 636 -5.29 12.00 6.34
N VAL A 637 -5.12 13.30 6.07
CA VAL A 637 -4.12 14.20 6.66
C VAL A 637 -4.85 15.36 7.34
N PHE A 638 -4.70 15.49 8.66
CA PHE A 638 -5.37 16.52 9.46
C PHE A 638 -4.31 17.50 9.96
N ASN A 639 -4.53 18.80 9.91
CA ASN A 639 -3.57 19.80 10.39
C ASN A 639 -3.88 20.28 11.82
N ASP A 640 -3.04 21.17 12.35
CA ASP A 640 -3.26 21.76 13.68
C ASP A 640 -4.61 22.54 13.77
N GLU A 641 -5.13 23.07 12.65
CA GLU A 641 -6.45 23.73 12.58
C GLU A 641 -7.62 22.73 12.69
N ASP A 642 -7.53 21.57 12.03
CA ASP A 642 -8.48 20.46 12.19
C ASP A 642 -8.48 19.99 13.66
N LEU A 643 -7.30 19.81 14.28
CA LEU A 643 -7.22 19.43 15.68
C LEU A 643 -7.88 20.48 16.58
N PHE A 644 -7.59 21.76 16.37
CA PHE A 644 -8.21 22.87 17.11
C PHE A 644 -9.74 22.88 16.95
N LYS A 645 -10.24 22.73 15.73
CA LYS A 645 -11.67 22.68 15.36
C LYS A 645 -12.45 21.57 16.09
N TYR A 646 -11.85 20.39 16.27
CA TYR A 646 -12.45 19.30 17.06
C TYR A 646 -12.07 19.34 18.56
N ASN A 647 -11.45 20.43 19.03
CA ASN A 647 -10.98 20.63 20.41
C ASN A 647 -10.05 19.47 20.88
N LEU A 648 -9.11 19.10 20.02
CA LEU A 648 -8.08 18.07 20.21
C LEU A 648 -6.74 18.77 20.53
N GLN A 649 -6.16 18.51 21.71
CA GLN A 649 -4.78 18.94 22.04
C GLN A 649 -3.78 17.80 21.79
N PRO A 650 -2.70 17.97 20.99
CA PRO A 650 -1.76 16.88 20.64
C PRO A 650 -1.26 16.03 21.82
N SER A 651 -1.07 16.67 22.99
CA SER A 651 -0.73 16.04 24.27
C SER A 651 -1.65 14.90 24.69
N GLN A 652 -2.93 14.93 24.30
CA GLN A 652 -3.93 13.90 24.59
C GLN A 652 -3.87 12.70 23.62
N PHE A 653 -3.08 12.77 22.53
CA PHE A 653 -3.06 11.78 21.43
C PHE A 653 -1.69 11.16 21.13
N HIS A 654 -0.58 11.82 21.49
CA HIS A 654 0.84 11.60 21.09
C HIS A 654 1.42 10.15 21.10
N SER A 655 0.69 9.09 21.45
CA SER A 655 1.17 7.71 21.29
C SER A 655 0.08 6.65 21.05
N GLY A 656 -1.13 7.02 20.64
CA GLY A 656 -2.27 6.10 20.56
C GLY A 656 -2.83 5.90 19.15
N PHE A 657 -3.48 6.93 18.61
CA PHE A 657 -4.41 6.78 17.48
C PHE A 657 -4.01 7.54 16.21
N LEU A 658 -3.00 8.42 16.29
CA LEU A 658 -2.51 9.27 15.20
C LEU A 658 -0.97 9.26 15.15
N MET A 659 -0.42 9.59 13.98
CA MET A 659 1.01 9.72 13.69
C MET A 659 1.31 11.11 13.11
N GLU A 660 2.32 11.78 13.67
CA GLU A 660 2.79 13.09 13.21
C GLU A 660 3.66 13.00 11.95
N LEU A 661 3.45 13.98 11.06
CA LEU A 661 4.16 14.31 9.82
C LEU A 661 4.26 15.86 9.74
N VAL A 662 4.75 16.42 8.63
CA VAL A 662 4.95 17.89 8.50
C VAL A 662 4.38 18.43 7.18
N GLU A 663 3.63 19.52 7.25
CA GLU A 663 2.98 20.21 6.14
C GLU A 663 3.53 21.65 6.00
N ARG A 664 3.26 22.31 4.86
CA ARG A 664 4.04 23.47 4.40
C ARG A 664 3.32 24.47 3.48
N GLU A 665 2.00 24.61 3.58
CA GLU A 665 1.26 25.46 2.62
C GLU A 665 1.37 26.98 2.90
N SER A 666 1.98 27.40 4.02
CA SER A 666 2.26 28.81 4.33
C SER A 666 3.74 29.05 4.71
N SER A 667 4.06 30.30 5.11
CA SER A 667 5.38 30.67 5.63
C SER A 667 5.72 30.04 6.99
N GLU A 668 4.73 29.50 7.69
CA GLU A 668 4.89 28.78 8.96
C GLU A 668 4.86 27.25 8.74
N HIS A 669 5.53 26.49 9.60
CA HIS A 669 5.69 25.04 9.42
C HIS A 669 4.64 24.29 10.26
N SER A 670 3.51 23.93 9.65
CA SER A 670 2.44 23.18 10.32
C SER A 670 2.80 21.71 10.58
N VAL A 671 2.30 21.16 11.68
CA VAL A 671 2.30 19.72 11.93
C VAL A 671 1.01 19.14 11.37
N VAL A 672 1.11 17.94 10.80
CA VAL A 672 -0.07 17.18 10.34
C VAL A 672 -0.07 15.78 10.93
N TYR A 673 -1.27 15.25 11.10
CA TYR A 673 -1.58 14.04 11.82
C TYR A 673 -2.30 13.08 10.88
N THR A 674 -1.92 11.80 10.92
CA THR A 674 -2.50 10.75 10.07
C THR A 674 -2.84 9.53 10.91
N PHE A 675 -3.95 8.85 10.64
CA PHE A 675 -4.21 7.55 11.29
C PHE A 675 -3.18 6.51 10.80
N PRO A 676 -2.78 5.53 11.63
CA PRO A 676 -1.88 4.45 11.19
C PRO A 676 -2.41 3.65 9.99
N HIS A 677 -3.73 3.63 9.79
CA HIS A 677 -4.38 3.29 8.52
C HIS A 677 -5.77 3.94 8.44
N LEU A 678 -6.26 4.23 7.22
CA LEU A 678 -7.63 4.68 6.93
C LEU A 678 -8.72 3.75 7.53
N THR A 679 -8.40 2.48 7.82
CA THR A 679 -9.36 1.54 8.42
C THR A 679 -9.56 1.79 9.91
N ILE A 680 -8.52 2.30 10.57
CA ILE A 680 -8.61 2.76 11.96
C ILE A 680 -9.40 4.07 11.98
N GLN A 681 -9.21 4.94 10.99
CA GLN A 681 -10.02 6.15 10.79
C GLN A 681 -11.51 5.81 10.61
N GLU A 682 -11.87 4.89 9.71
CA GLU A 682 -13.27 4.46 9.53
C GLU A 682 -13.85 3.76 10.77
N PHE A 683 -13.05 2.96 11.47
CA PHE A 683 -13.50 2.32 12.72
C PHE A 683 -13.79 3.35 13.81
N VAL A 684 -12.89 4.32 14.01
CA VAL A 684 -13.05 5.38 15.02
C VAL A 684 -14.19 6.34 14.63
N ALA A 685 -14.38 6.60 13.33
CA ALA A 685 -15.54 7.30 12.79
C ALA A 685 -16.87 6.57 13.08
N ALA A 686 -16.91 5.25 12.91
CA ALA A 686 -18.07 4.43 13.25
C ALA A 686 -18.32 4.37 14.77
N LEU A 687 -17.26 4.24 15.56
CA LEU A 687 -17.31 4.20 17.03
C LEU A 687 -17.92 5.46 17.64
N ALA A 688 -17.55 6.65 17.15
CA ALA A 688 -18.13 7.91 17.62
C ALA A 688 -19.66 7.97 17.52
N GLN A 689 -20.28 7.29 16.55
CA GLN A 689 -21.75 7.25 16.41
C GLN A 689 -22.43 6.58 17.62
N PHE A 690 -21.74 5.66 18.30
CA PHE A 690 -22.24 4.96 19.49
C PHE A 690 -21.85 5.65 20.80
N LEU A 691 -20.89 6.59 20.77
CA LEU A 691 -20.50 7.40 21.92
C LEU A 691 -21.31 8.70 22.02
N SER A 692 -21.66 9.30 20.88
CA SER A 692 -22.36 10.59 20.80
C SER A 692 -23.79 10.50 21.34
N PRO A 693 -24.23 11.42 22.22
CA PRO A 693 -25.60 11.44 22.73
C PRO A 693 -26.62 11.94 21.67
N ASN A 694 -26.19 12.54 20.56
CA ASN A 694 -27.06 13.05 19.52
C ASN A 694 -27.22 12.05 18.36
N THR A 695 -28.30 11.27 18.41
CA THR A 695 -28.64 10.29 17.36
C THR A 695 -29.05 10.91 16.01
N GLY A 696 -29.32 12.21 15.95
CA GLY A 696 -29.60 12.92 14.70
C GLY A 696 -28.42 12.85 13.72
N ASN A 697 -27.19 12.91 14.25
CA ASN A 697 -25.96 12.83 13.45
C ASN A 697 -25.85 11.47 12.74
N LEU A 698 -26.16 10.35 13.42
CA LEU A 698 -26.15 9.01 12.82
C LEU A 698 -27.02 8.95 11.56
N GLN A 699 -28.26 9.47 11.61
CA GLN A 699 -29.17 9.39 10.46
C GLN A 699 -28.68 10.23 9.28
N GLN A 700 -28.06 11.40 9.54
CA GLN A 700 -27.41 12.18 8.49
C GLN A 700 -26.21 11.43 7.89
N HIS A 701 -25.38 10.81 8.73
CA HIS A 701 -24.20 10.06 8.33
C HIS A 701 -24.53 8.79 7.54
N LEU A 702 -25.56 8.01 7.95
CA LEU A 702 -26.06 6.85 7.21
C LEU A 702 -26.68 7.24 5.86
N ASN A 703 -27.40 8.37 5.80
CA ASN A 703 -27.95 8.88 4.53
C ASN A 703 -26.84 9.40 3.60
N LYS A 704 -25.81 10.07 4.13
CA LYS A 704 -24.61 10.43 3.34
C LYS A 704 -23.90 9.19 2.82
N ALA A 705 -23.59 8.23 3.70
CA ALA A 705 -22.94 6.97 3.33
C ALA A 705 -23.70 6.14 2.28
N HIS A 706 -25.02 6.33 2.16
CA HIS A 706 -25.84 5.64 1.16
C HIS A 706 -25.95 6.37 -0.20
N ARG A 707 -25.70 7.69 -0.25
CA ARG A 707 -25.74 8.48 -1.50
C ARG A 707 -24.45 8.35 -2.33
N GLU A 708 -23.38 7.88 -1.72
CA GLU A 708 -22.03 7.89 -2.26
C GLU A 708 -21.71 6.51 -2.84
N GLU A 709 -21.91 6.34 -4.15
CA GLU A 709 -21.70 5.05 -4.83
C GLU A 709 -20.21 4.75 -5.12
N ASP A 710 -19.30 5.62 -4.67
CA ASP A 710 -17.86 5.54 -4.85
C ASP A 710 -17.14 4.58 -3.86
N GLY A 711 -17.92 3.84 -3.06
CA GLY A 711 -17.43 2.82 -2.11
C GLY A 711 -16.77 3.36 -0.84
N ARG A 712 -16.56 4.68 -0.68
CA ARG A 712 -15.73 5.25 0.40
C ARG A 712 -16.25 5.00 1.82
N PHE A 713 -17.51 4.61 1.96
CA PHE A 713 -18.15 4.31 3.24
C PHE A 713 -18.42 2.81 3.46
N GLU A 714 -18.02 1.91 2.55
CA GLU A 714 -18.35 0.49 2.63
C GLU A 714 -17.83 -0.17 3.92
N ILE A 715 -16.57 0.08 4.29
CA ILE A 715 -15.99 -0.44 5.54
C ILE A 715 -16.49 0.32 6.78
N PHE A 716 -16.78 1.61 6.68
CA PHE A 716 -17.48 2.35 7.73
C PHE A 716 -18.85 1.74 8.04
N LEU A 717 -19.63 1.33 7.02
CA LEU A 717 -20.93 0.69 7.21
C LEU A 717 -20.82 -0.73 7.80
N HIS A 718 -19.79 -1.51 7.43
CA HIS A 718 -19.47 -2.77 8.12
C HIS A 718 -19.25 -2.53 9.63
N PHE A 719 -18.46 -1.51 9.98
CA PHE A 719 -18.19 -1.18 11.39
C PHE A 719 -19.41 -0.63 12.13
N VAL A 720 -20.22 0.24 11.52
CA VAL A 720 -21.46 0.73 12.14
C VAL A 720 -22.43 -0.43 12.40
N ALA A 721 -22.61 -1.34 11.44
CA ALA A 721 -23.44 -2.52 11.62
C ALA A 721 -22.87 -3.45 12.71
N GLY A 722 -21.57 -3.74 12.70
CA GLY A 722 -20.92 -4.62 13.67
C GLY A 722 -20.88 -4.08 15.10
N LEU A 723 -20.77 -2.76 15.29
CA LEU A 723 -20.76 -2.13 16.61
C LEU A 723 -22.15 -2.18 17.30
N SER A 724 -23.23 -2.44 16.54
CA SER A 724 -24.53 -2.80 17.12
C SER A 724 -24.51 -4.18 17.80
N SER A 725 -23.49 -5.00 17.56
CA SER A 725 -23.32 -6.31 18.18
C SER A 725 -22.72 -6.19 19.59
N PRO A 726 -23.34 -6.74 20.65
CA PRO A 726 -22.78 -6.71 22.00
C PRO A 726 -21.37 -7.29 22.10
N ARG A 727 -20.99 -8.24 21.22
CA ARG A 727 -19.64 -8.82 21.19
C ARG A 727 -18.56 -7.85 20.70
N ALA A 728 -18.91 -6.85 19.89
CA ALA A 728 -18.00 -5.81 19.44
C ALA A 728 -17.99 -4.62 20.41
N ALA A 729 -19.14 -4.27 20.98
CA ALA A 729 -19.28 -3.17 21.95
C ALA A 729 -18.59 -3.46 23.30
N GLN A 730 -18.88 -4.61 23.93
CA GLN A 730 -18.50 -4.90 25.33
C GLN A 730 -17.02 -4.68 25.69
N PRO A 731 -16.03 -5.03 24.84
CA PRO A 731 -14.63 -4.71 25.13
C PRO A 731 -14.39 -3.20 25.26
N LEU A 732 -15.01 -2.39 24.40
CA LEU A 732 -14.82 -0.94 24.33
C LEU A 732 -15.60 -0.20 25.42
N GLU A 733 -16.81 -0.66 25.75
CA GLU A 733 -17.65 -0.07 26.81
C GLU A 733 -16.94 -0.05 28.18
N LYS A 734 -16.03 -0.99 28.43
CA LYS A 734 -15.16 -1.03 29.62
C LYS A 734 -14.31 0.25 29.81
N PHE A 735 -13.95 0.93 28.73
CA PHE A 735 -13.11 2.14 28.74
C PHE A 735 -13.84 3.41 28.34
N LEU A 736 -14.91 3.28 27.54
CA LEU A 736 -15.63 4.42 26.94
C LEU A 736 -17.01 4.64 27.58
N GLY A 737 -17.40 3.79 28.55
CA GLY A 737 -18.75 3.74 29.09
C GLY A 737 -19.74 3.08 28.11
N PRO A 738 -21.01 2.87 28.53
CA PRO A 738 -22.01 2.19 27.70
C PRO A 738 -22.28 2.93 26.39
N PHE A 739 -22.56 2.17 25.34
CA PHE A 739 -22.96 2.70 24.04
C PHE A 739 -24.42 3.21 24.09
N VAL A 740 -24.73 4.24 23.29
CA VAL A 740 -26.07 4.83 23.25
C VAL A 740 -27.07 3.86 22.63
N HIS A 741 -28.00 3.34 23.44
CA HIS A 741 -28.95 2.29 23.03
C HIS A 741 -29.80 2.71 21.82
N GLN A 742 -30.19 3.98 21.76
CA GLN A 742 -30.94 4.56 20.64
C GLN A 742 -30.16 4.51 19.32
N THR A 743 -28.82 4.66 19.33
CA THR A 743 -27.96 4.44 18.16
C THR A 743 -28.06 2.98 17.71
N THR A 744 -27.92 2.03 18.63
CA THR A 744 -28.01 0.59 18.34
C THR A 744 -29.36 0.22 17.71
N CYS A 745 -30.48 0.74 18.23
CA CYS A 745 -31.80 0.56 17.64
C CYS A 745 -31.88 1.16 16.22
N ALA A 746 -31.43 2.41 16.05
CA ALA A 746 -31.47 3.09 14.76
C ALA A 746 -30.64 2.39 13.67
N VAL A 747 -29.49 1.78 14.02
CA VAL A 747 -28.69 0.95 13.11
C VAL A 747 -29.42 -0.34 12.75
N ILE A 748 -30.07 -1.00 13.73
CA ILE A 748 -30.85 -2.23 13.50
C ILE A 748 -32.03 -1.96 12.57
N ASP A 749 -32.80 -0.89 12.77
CA ASP A 749 -33.93 -0.54 11.90
C ASP A 749 -33.48 -0.05 10.51
N TRP A 750 -32.36 0.68 10.41
CA TRP A 750 -31.75 1.01 9.10
C TRP A 750 -31.37 -0.27 8.33
N LEU A 751 -30.69 -1.21 8.97
CA LEU A 751 -30.23 -2.47 8.37
C LEU A 751 -31.42 -3.33 7.90
N LYS A 752 -32.47 -3.42 8.73
CA LYS A 752 -33.75 -4.07 8.45
C LYS A 752 -34.42 -3.54 7.18
N GLU A 753 -34.56 -2.22 7.04
CA GLU A 753 -35.21 -1.64 5.86
C GLU A 753 -34.31 -1.67 4.60
N LYS A 754 -32.98 -1.56 4.73
CA LYS A 754 -32.06 -1.77 3.59
C LYS A 754 -32.12 -3.19 3.04
N LEU A 755 -32.11 -4.19 3.93
CA LEU A 755 -32.18 -5.60 3.54
C LEU A 755 -33.52 -5.92 2.86
N LYS A 756 -34.65 -5.50 3.46
CA LYS A 756 -35.99 -5.59 2.84
C LYS A 756 -36.07 -4.96 1.45
N ALA A 757 -35.40 -3.82 1.23
CA ALA A 757 -35.41 -3.13 -0.05
C ALA A 757 -34.67 -3.92 -1.14
N GLN A 758 -33.46 -4.39 -0.83
CA GLN A 758 -32.58 -5.06 -1.80
C GLN A 758 -32.98 -6.52 -2.08
N ILE A 759 -33.67 -7.21 -1.17
CA ILE A 759 -34.26 -8.52 -1.47
C ILE A 759 -35.26 -8.44 -2.64
N ARG A 760 -35.86 -7.26 -2.88
CA ARG A 760 -36.82 -7.03 -3.97
C ARG A 760 -36.19 -6.54 -5.28
N ASP A 761 -34.88 -6.31 -5.31
CA ASP A 761 -34.15 -5.83 -6.49
C ASP A 761 -32.87 -6.67 -6.64
N THR A 762 -32.88 -7.61 -7.58
CA THR A 762 -31.73 -8.48 -7.87
C THR A 762 -31.42 -8.58 -9.36
N ASP A 763 -31.98 -7.70 -10.19
CA ASP A 763 -31.93 -7.86 -11.65
C ASP A 763 -30.59 -7.39 -12.24
N THR A 764 -29.95 -6.42 -11.58
CA THR A 764 -28.64 -5.86 -11.99
C THR A 764 -27.50 -6.35 -11.11
N VAL A 765 -26.27 -6.40 -11.66
CA VAL A 765 -25.04 -6.71 -10.91
C VAL A 765 -24.88 -5.79 -9.69
N THR A 766 -25.21 -4.50 -9.85
CA THR A 766 -25.17 -3.48 -8.80
C THR A 766 -26.17 -3.78 -7.69
N ALA A 767 -27.40 -4.19 -8.03
CA ALA A 767 -28.42 -4.55 -7.06
C ALA A 767 -28.05 -5.82 -6.26
N LYS A 768 -27.60 -6.87 -6.95
CA LYS A 768 -27.06 -8.09 -6.31
C LYS A 768 -25.90 -7.77 -5.36
N ARG A 769 -25.01 -6.85 -5.75
CA ARG A 769 -23.89 -6.41 -4.90
C ARG A 769 -24.38 -5.63 -3.68
N LYS A 770 -25.35 -4.73 -3.85
CA LYS A 770 -25.99 -4.01 -2.74
C LYS A 770 -26.65 -4.98 -1.73
N LEU A 771 -27.33 -6.03 -2.21
CA LEU A 771 -27.85 -7.12 -1.38
C LEU A 771 -26.74 -7.88 -0.64
N LEU A 772 -25.70 -8.35 -1.35
CA LEU A 772 -24.61 -9.11 -0.76
C LEU A 772 -23.87 -8.31 0.33
N ASN A 773 -23.58 -7.03 0.08
CA ASN A 773 -22.96 -6.14 1.07
C ASN A 773 -23.83 -5.97 2.32
N THR A 774 -25.16 -5.99 2.18
CA THR A 774 -26.06 -5.89 3.33
C THR A 774 -26.21 -7.21 4.09
N LEU A 775 -26.01 -8.35 3.43
CA LEU A 775 -25.78 -9.62 4.13
C LEU A 775 -24.44 -9.63 4.90
N HIS A 776 -23.38 -8.99 4.38
CA HIS A 776 -22.15 -8.76 5.14
C HIS A 776 -22.36 -7.83 6.35
N TYR A 777 -23.15 -6.76 6.21
CA TYR A 777 -23.54 -5.91 7.36
C TYR A 777 -24.33 -6.70 8.43
N LEU A 778 -25.24 -7.59 8.00
CA LEU A 778 -25.99 -8.48 8.88
C LEU A 778 -25.10 -9.51 9.58
N PHE A 779 -24.08 -10.02 8.87
CA PHE A 779 -23.06 -10.89 9.43
C PHE A 779 -22.21 -10.17 10.49
N GLU A 780 -21.75 -8.94 10.23
CA GLU A 780 -21.02 -8.11 11.21
C GLU A 780 -21.85 -7.86 12.47
N ALA A 781 -23.13 -7.50 12.32
CA ALA A 781 -24.04 -7.29 13.46
C ALA A 781 -24.28 -8.56 14.31
N GLN A 782 -24.10 -9.75 13.72
CA GLN A 782 -24.36 -11.07 14.34
C GLN A 782 -25.79 -11.25 14.89
N ASN A 783 -26.73 -10.38 14.53
CA ASN A 783 -28.08 -10.34 15.09
C ASN A 783 -29.00 -11.38 14.41
N GLN A 784 -29.02 -12.58 14.96
CA GLN A 784 -29.78 -13.73 14.42
C GLN A 784 -31.29 -13.48 14.41
N ALA A 785 -31.83 -12.72 15.38
CA ALA A 785 -33.26 -12.41 15.46
C ALA A 785 -33.68 -11.39 14.38
N LEU A 786 -32.86 -10.35 14.14
CA LEU A 786 -33.05 -9.46 12.99
C LEU A 786 -32.98 -10.25 11.67
N ALA A 787 -31.96 -11.10 11.53
CA ALA A 787 -31.75 -11.91 10.34
C ALA A 787 -32.98 -12.77 10.03
N GLN A 788 -33.48 -13.55 11.01
CA GLN A 788 -34.68 -14.37 10.85
C GLN A 788 -35.93 -13.53 10.55
N LEU A 789 -36.10 -12.35 11.17
CA LEU A 789 -37.20 -11.42 10.89
C LEU A 789 -37.18 -10.90 9.43
N THR A 790 -36.00 -10.72 8.85
CA THR A 790 -35.83 -10.19 7.48
C THR A 790 -35.70 -11.26 6.39
N LEU A 791 -35.18 -12.44 6.73
CA LEU A 791 -34.83 -13.51 5.79
C LEU A 791 -35.77 -14.73 5.88
N GLY A 792 -36.44 -14.94 7.01
CA GLY A 792 -37.32 -16.10 7.25
C GLY A 792 -38.34 -16.36 6.14
N SER A 793 -38.95 -15.27 5.64
CA SER A 793 -39.96 -15.28 4.57
C SER A 793 -39.39 -15.16 3.14
N VAL A 794 -38.07 -15.14 2.97
CA VAL A 794 -37.44 -14.94 1.65
C VAL A 794 -37.49 -16.23 0.83
N HIS A 795 -38.15 -16.14 -0.32
CA HIS A 795 -38.36 -17.27 -1.21
C HIS A 795 -37.30 -17.44 -2.30
N THR A 796 -36.66 -16.36 -2.74
CA THR A 796 -35.64 -16.41 -3.80
C THR A 796 -34.44 -15.56 -3.40
N LEU A 797 -33.23 -16.08 -3.63
CA LEU A 797 -31.98 -15.33 -3.53
C LEU A 797 -31.19 -15.51 -4.83
N THR A 798 -30.78 -14.40 -5.44
CA THR A 798 -30.13 -14.38 -6.76
C THR A 798 -28.81 -13.64 -6.70
N PHE A 799 -27.70 -14.37 -6.84
CA PHE A 799 -26.35 -13.81 -7.01
C PHE A 799 -25.78 -14.14 -8.39
N GLY A 800 -26.18 -15.27 -8.98
CA GLY A 800 -25.77 -15.72 -10.30
C GLY A 800 -26.59 -15.18 -11.46
N ASN A 801 -26.22 -15.59 -12.67
CA ASN A 801 -26.97 -15.43 -13.91
C ASN A 801 -26.42 -16.36 -15.02
N PHE A 802 -27.22 -16.63 -16.05
CA PHE A 802 -26.76 -17.36 -17.24
C PHE A 802 -25.71 -16.57 -18.06
N SER A 803 -25.77 -15.23 -18.05
CA SER A 803 -24.67 -14.38 -18.51
C SER A 803 -23.66 -14.19 -17.36
N SER A 804 -22.41 -14.61 -17.59
CA SER A 804 -21.32 -14.47 -16.61
C SER A 804 -21.00 -13.01 -16.25
N GLU A 805 -21.25 -12.07 -17.17
CA GLU A 805 -21.15 -10.62 -16.95
C GLU A 805 -22.23 -10.09 -15.99
N LYS A 806 -23.36 -10.80 -15.87
CA LYS A 806 -24.49 -10.45 -15.00
C LYS A 806 -24.52 -11.26 -13.69
N ALA A 807 -23.52 -12.10 -13.44
CA ALA A 807 -23.35 -12.87 -12.21
C ALA A 807 -22.34 -12.21 -11.26
N LEU A 808 -22.51 -12.41 -9.95
CA LEU A 808 -21.50 -12.05 -8.97
C LEU A 808 -20.51 -13.20 -8.74
N ARG A 809 -19.21 -12.88 -8.74
CA ARG A 809 -18.20 -13.78 -8.17
C ARG A 809 -18.33 -13.83 -6.65
N LEU A 810 -18.40 -15.06 -6.12
CA LEU A 810 -18.53 -15.33 -4.69
C LEU A 810 -17.30 -16.09 -4.15
N THR A 811 -16.80 -15.68 -3.00
CA THR A 811 -15.60 -16.20 -2.32
C THR A 811 -15.95 -17.00 -1.08
N PRO A 812 -14.98 -17.66 -0.40
CA PRO A 812 -15.26 -18.41 0.82
C PRO A 812 -16.01 -17.61 1.90
N ILE A 813 -15.72 -16.32 2.10
CA ILE A 813 -16.47 -15.49 3.07
C ILE A 813 -17.87 -15.12 2.58
N ASP A 814 -18.07 -14.79 1.30
CA ASP A 814 -19.44 -14.60 0.78
C ASP A 814 -20.25 -15.89 0.94
N CYS A 815 -19.61 -17.05 0.70
CA CYS A 815 -20.21 -18.35 0.86
C CYS A 815 -20.57 -18.64 2.32
N VAL A 816 -19.75 -18.24 3.31
CA VAL A 816 -20.11 -18.28 4.74
C VAL A 816 -21.29 -17.36 5.05
N VAL A 817 -21.30 -16.14 4.52
CA VAL A 817 -22.34 -15.13 4.78
C VAL A 817 -23.68 -15.53 4.16
N VAL A 818 -23.67 -16.01 2.92
CA VAL A 818 -24.83 -16.56 2.22
C VAL A 818 -25.29 -17.87 2.88
N SER A 819 -24.37 -18.74 3.31
CA SER A 819 -24.70 -19.96 4.08
C SER A 819 -25.37 -19.62 5.41
N GLN A 820 -24.88 -18.62 6.16
CA GLN A 820 -25.53 -18.13 7.38
C GLN A 820 -26.91 -17.51 7.07
N ALA A 821 -27.05 -16.74 5.99
CA ALA A 821 -28.32 -16.15 5.58
C ALA A 821 -29.38 -17.23 5.25
N ILE A 822 -29.03 -18.19 4.38
CA ILE A 822 -29.85 -19.37 4.06
C ILE A 822 -30.19 -20.17 5.32
N GLY A 823 -29.21 -20.34 6.21
CA GLY A 823 -29.36 -21.03 7.50
C GLY A 823 -30.43 -20.43 8.42
N LEU A 824 -30.82 -19.16 8.20
CA LEU A 824 -31.80 -18.41 8.99
C LEU A 824 -33.15 -18.24 8.28
N CYS A 825 -33.28 -18.69 7.03
CA CYS A 825 -34.55 -18.85 6.33
C CYS A 825 -35.28 -20.13 6.80
N ASP A 826 -36.60 -20.19 6.72
CA ASP A 826 -37.33 -21.45 7.00
C ASP A 826 -37.23 -22.42 5.81
N THR A 827 -37.52 -21.93 4.60
CA THR A 827 -37.21 -22.64 3.34
C THR A 827 -37.13 -21.64 2.18
N ILE A 828 -36.01 -21.64 1.46
CA ILE A 828 -35.86 -20.91 0.19
C ILE A 828 -36.45 -21.77 -0.93
N LYS A 829 -37.27 -21.18 -1.79
CA LYS A 829 -37.78 -21.85 -3.00
C LYS A 829 -36.65 -22.00 -4.01
N GLN A 830 -35.90 -20.94 -4.28
CA GLN A 830 -34.87 -20.92 -5.33
C GLN A 830 -33.62 -20.12 -4.89
N LEU A 831 -32.44 -20.72 -5.06
CA LEU A 831 -31.15 -20.05 -4.89
C LEU A 831 -30.41 -20.08 -6.23
N ASN A 832 -30.10 -18.92 -6.80
CA ASN A 832 -29.34 -18.82 -8.05
C ASN A 832 -27.89 -18.37 -7.79
N LEU A 833 -26.96 -19.28 -8.06
CA LEU A 833 -25.50 -19.14 -8.04
C LEU A 833 -24.88 -19.42 -9.43
N SER A 834 -25.70 -19.44 -10.49
CA SER A 834 -25.26 -19.67 -11.87
C SER A 834 -24.11 -18.73 -12.25
N SER A 835 -23.01 -19.26 -12.79
CA SER A 835 -21.82 -18.47 -13.14
C SER A 835 -21.16 -17.68 -11.98
N CYS A 836 -21.39 -18.03 -10.71
CA CYS A 836 -20.75 -17.35 -9.58
C CYS A 836 -19.26 -17.69 -9.34
N TYR A 837 -18.67 -18.60 -10.15
CA TYR A 837 -17.26 -19.03 -10.07
C TYR A 837 -16.78 -19.44 -8.65
N ILE A 838 -17.67 -20.07 -7.89
CA ILE A 838 -17.42 -20.51 -6.50
C ILE A 838 -16.30 -21.56 -6.49
N GLN A 839 -15.29 -21.36 -5.65
CA GLN A 839 -14.19 -22.30 -5.43
C GLN A 839 -14.61 -23.44 -4.49
N GLU A 840 -13.87 -24.55 -4.50
CA GLU A 840 -14.19 -25.76 -3.72
C GLU A 840 -14.45 -25.44 -2.23
N GLU A 841 -13.59 -24.65 -1.60
CA GLU A 841 -13.76 -24.24 -0.21
C GLU A 841 -15.08 -23.49 0.02
N GLY A 842 -15.41 -22.53 -0.85
CA GLY A 842 -16.67 -21.78 -0.77
C GLY A 842 -17.89 -22.70 -0.90
N LEU A 843 -17.83 -23.71 -1.78
CA LEU A 843 -18.87 -24.73 -1.88
C LEU A 843 -18.99 -25.53 -0.57
N GLN A 844 -17.88 -25.95 0.05
CA GLN A 844 -17.89 -26.61 1.35
C GLN A 844 -18.54 -25.73 2.45
N ARG A 845 -18.36 -24.40 2.42
CA ARG A 845 -19.04 -23.46 3.34
C ARG A 845 -20.56 -23.39 3.11
N LEU A 846 -21.02 -23.52 1.87
CA LEU A 846 -22.45 -23.48 1.49
C LEU A 846 -23.20 -24.78 1.77
N VAL A 847 -22.58 -25.95 1.58
CA VAL A 847 -23.22 -27.28 1.65
C VAL A 847 -24.07 -27.46 2.92
N ALA A 848 -23.61 -26.97 4.07
CA ALA A 848 -24.34 -27.07 5.34
C ALA A 848 -25.73 -26.41 5.32
N ALA A 849 -25.93 -25.37 4.49
CA ALA A 849 -27.18 -24.61 4.40
C ALA A 849 -28.02 -24.96 3.16
N LEU A 850 -27.43 -25.51 2.09
CA LEU A 850 -28.14 -25.82 0.83
C LEU A 850 -29.36 -26.74 0.99
N HIS A 851 -29.43 -27.55 2.06
CA HIS A 851 -30.60 -28.37 2.39
C HIS A 851 -31.90 -27.57 2.63
N LYS A 852 -31.82 -26.24 2.80
CA LYS A 852 -32.97 -25.33 2.92
C LYS A 852 -33.46 -24.76 1.59
N CYS A 853 -32.80 -25.07 0.47
CA CYS A 853 -33.19 -24.63 -0.87
C CYS A 853 -33.95 -25.74 -1.59
N LYS A 854 -35.14 -25.46 -2.14
CA LYS A 854 -35.89 -26.43 -2.97
C LYS A 854 -35.31 -26.55 -4.39
N GLU A 855 -34.75 -25.47 -4.90
CA GLU A 855 -34.14 -25.35 -6.22
C GLU A 855 -32.80 -24.60 -6.11
N LEU A 856 -31.81 -25.07 -6.86
CA LEU A 856 -30.46 -24.50 -6.94
C LEU A 856 -30.06 -24.38 -8.42
N LEU A 857 -29.67 -23.18 -8.84
CA LEU A 857 -29.23 -22.85 -10.21
C LEU A 857 -27.81 -22.28 -10.21
#